data_AF-A0AAU0PYZ1-F1
#
_entry.id   AF-A0AAU0PYZ1-F1
#
_cell.length_a   1.000
_cell.length_b   1.000
_cell.length_c   1.000
_cell.angle_alpha   90.00
_cell.angle_beta   90.00
_cell.angle_gamma   90.00
#
_symmetry.space_group_name_H-M   'P 1'
#
loop_
_entity.id
_entity.type
_entity.pdbx_description
1 polymer ?
#
loop_
_entity_poly.entity_id
_entity_poly.type
_entity_poly.pdbx_seq_one_letter_code
_entity_poly.pdbx_strand_id
1 'polypeptide(L)'
;MSSRDESLPVSPDGSARSSHSADDNSAGQTSPGRSHGPASGGPSESSSSKTSAKSWHRRASRPVSLWLAAIIVLALAHPFVPNNRWMMVHFFTLGALMNSIMVWSQHFTEKFLHQRLPDSSRPRQVALIYALNVGVILCVIGQAFNDAARGAHGWAWIVVTVGAVIVGVAVAIHAISLISQWVKARRGAAKSGSELGDYAAIVMFYIAASLILPIGAGLGATLAHPLPGTWHDRLIVMHMAVNVLGFVGLTAAGTLTILFPAIWRARVSGFRPVPTLAAMLGGILVLSIGTISGRFELVGIGMVVYGAGWILCAHPWAGIVRNSRRVSHEPPAVFARSSVAFAVLWVIGTMLVAGISQILNPDEIISTPTVPLVVGFGAQLLIGVMCYLLPSTMGGGGKAVSQGLATLDFMGPARTTMVNVGLILWVLPVGGWLHIVGSFAAGIGLAMFVPLAAVSAKNQVKAIRAQAATRRKKADEQAASSTSPADETGTNAARAIPPNPPHSRSPLAQVAATMSAIALIACTTLAITGTGSGSSDNSGGSTVAATGHTTSVTVTAKGMSFSPNSIDVPAGDRLKVTLKNDGDQVHDLKLADGSETGKVDPGESKTFTSGVITKKTKGWCTIPGHQMRGMELTVNIKGGSNGSAGANSTDSDSSGDAASDKDDVHASGHSMTSTSTDSPLKPEVIRDPSVGPAPEGTTHDIDLTVSQVNRTIREDGTKRASWTFNGAPMGPVLRGHVGDEFVVHLKNDGSISHSIDFHAGMVSPDQPMRSIKPGESLEYRFRAEHAGIWLYHCGTAPISMHIAAGMFGAVIIDPPDLDPVDHEYIMVQSELYGLGKDKDNPVDSALLRSEQPSKVVFNGLENQYVQKPLELKHGERARFWLLNAGPNISESFHIVGTQFDTSYKEGSYTLRHGRDAFGVDDGGSQALDLLAAQGGFVEADFPEAGTYTMVNHQFADAERGAMGKIKVS
;
A
#
# COMPACT_ATOMS: atom_id res chain seq x y z
N MET A 1 -4.20 -73.34 -28.35
CA MET A 1 -3.27 -72.26 -28.74
C MET A 1 -3.81 -71.58 -29.98
N SER A 2 -4.12 -70.29 -30.03
CA SER A 2 -4.70 -69.39 -29.01
C SER A 2 -5.33 -68.24 -29.81
N SER A 3 -6.64 -68.08 -29.67
CA SER A 3 -7.55 -67.15 -30.36
C SER A 3 -8.43 -66.53 -29.26
N ARG A 4 -9.04 -65.35 -29.34
CA ARG A 4 -9.87 -64.80 -30.42
C ARG A 4 -10.40 -63.42 -29.97
N ASP A 5 -10.73 -62.58 -30.93
CA ASP A 5 -11.71 -61.49 -30.84
C ASP A 5 -13.08 -61.97 -30.32
N GLU A 6 -13.90 -61.05 -29.75
CA GLU A 6 -15.23 -60.66 -30.30
C GLU A 6 -16.20 -60.03 -29.27
N SER A 7 -16.75 -58.88 -29.68
CA SER A 7 -18.11 -58.32 -29.55
C SER A 7 -19.07 -58.61 -28.36
N LEU A 8 -19.65 -57.48 -27.89
CA LEU A 8 -21.00 -57.20 -27.31
C LEU A 8 -22.13 -58.18 -27.72
N PRO A 9 -23.30 -58.37 -27.02
CA PRO A 9 -24.23 -57.30 -26.58
C PRO A 9 -25.26 -57.59 -25.41
N VAL A 10 -26.02 -56.54 -25.04
CA VAL A 10 -27.46 -56.40 -24.60
C VAL A 10 -28.16 -57.44 -23.66
N SER A 11 -28.84 -56.88 -22.62
CA SER A 11 -29.81 -57.35 -21.57
C SER A 11 -30.95 -58.31 -22.02
N PRO A 12 -31.88 -58.90 -21.18
CA PRO A 12 -32.36 -58.59 -19.80
C PRO A 12 -32.75 -59.82 -18.87
N ASP A 13 -33.41 -59.54 -17.72
CA ASP A 13 -34.08 -60.44 -16.72
C ASP A 13 -33.18 -61.43 -15.93
N GLY A 14 -33.34 -61.75 -14.64
CA GLY A 14 -34.37 -61.55 -13.62
C GLY A 14 -34.36 -62.81 -12.72
N SER A 15 -34.22 -62.68 -11.40
CA SER A 15 -34.79 -63.63 -10.41
C SER A 15 -34.42 -63.26 -8.97
N ALA A 16 -35.40 -63.45 -8.10
CA ALA A 16 -35.43 -63.14 -6.69
C ALA A 16 -35.16 -64.38 -5.81
N ARG A 17 -35.17 -64.15 -4.49
CA ARG A 17 -35.38 -65.09 -3.37
C ARG A 17 -34.19 -65.99 -3.00
N SER A 18 -33.97 -66.43 -1.77
CA SER A 18 -34.57 -66.21 -0.43
C SER A 18 -33.82 -67.09 0.57
N SER A 19 -33.72 -66.69 1.84
CA SER A 19 -34.05 -67.51 3.03
C SER A 19 -33.91 -66.59 4.26
N HIS A 20 -34.99 -66.18 4.96
CA HIS A 20 -35.86 -66.94 5.89
C HIS A 20 -35.05 -67.59 7.03
N SER A 21 -35.40 -67.47 8.31
CA SER A 21 -36.64 -67.04 8.98
C SER A 21 -36.44 -67.02 10.51
N ALA A 22 -37.27 -66.22 11.20
CA ALA A 22 -38.08 -66.53 12.41
C ALA A 22 -37.40 -67.23 13.59
N ASP A 23 -37.79 -67.07 14.85
CA ASP A 23 -38.67 -66.27 15.70
C ASP A 23 -38.49 -66.99 17.05
N ASP A 24 -38.44 -66.32 18.20
CA ASP A 24 -39.30 -66.78 19.30
C ASP A 24 -39.53 -65.80 20.45
N ASN A 25 -40.70 -66.04 21.01
CA ASN A 25 -41.58 -65.36 21.93
C ASN A 25 -41.17 -65.11 23.40
N SER A 26 -41.72 -64.01 23.91
CA SER A 26 -42.60 -63.90 25.11
C SER A 26 -42.06 -63.88 26.55
N ALA A 27 -42.57 -62.84 27.24
CA ALA A 27 -43.25 -62.82 28.54
C ALA A 27 -42.55 -63.28 29.83
N GLY A 28 -42.56 -62.37 30.82
CA GLY A 28 -42.32 -62.68 32.24
C GLY A 28 -42.26 -61.42 33.12
N GLN A 29 -43.43 -60.92 33.54
CA GLN A 29 -43.58 -59.90 34.58
C GLN A 29 -43.04 -60.37 35.94
N THR A 30 -42.51 -59.44 36.75
CA THR A 30 -42.95 -59.28 38.15
C THR A 30 -42.63 -57.85 38.63
N SER A 31 -43.66 -57.18 39.15
CA SER A 31 -43.61 -55.94 39.96
C SER A 31 -43.47 -56.35 41.45
N PRO A 32 -43.12 -55.47 42.41
CA PRO A 32 -44.12 -54.47 42.85
C PRO A 32 -43.56 -53.13 43.38
N GLY A 33 -44.45 -52.13 43.43
CA GLY A 33 -44.62 -51.33 44.64
C GLY A 33 -44.12 -49.88 44.62
N ARG A 34 -45.05 -48.95 44.34
CA ARG A 34 -44.98 -47.54 44.77
C ARG A 34 -45.55 -47.44 46.19
N SER A 35 -44.92 -46.67 47.08
CA SER A 35 -45.61 -46.07 48.24
C SER A 35 -45.04 -44.67 48.56
N HIS A 36 -45.92 -43.84 49.11
CA HIS A 36 -45.87 -42.39 49.26
C HIS A 36 -44.92 -41.86 50.35
N GLY A 37 -44.43 -40.63 50.17
CA GLY A 37 -43.89 -39.76 51.23
C GLY A 37 -43.60 -38.33 50.71
N PRO A 38 -44.07 -37.25 51.36
CA PRO A 38 -44.08 -35.89 50.81
C PRO A 38 -42.84 -35.06 51.17
N ALA A 39 -42.59 -34.03 50.34
CA ALA A 39 -41.88 -32.77 50.57
C ALA A 39 -40.87 -32.66 51.74
N SER A 40 -39.61 -32.39 51.40
CA SER A 40 -38.72 -31.55 52.20
C SER A 40 -37.88 -30.67 51.27
N GLY A 41 -38.12 -29.36 51.32
CA GLY A 41 -37.39 -28.37 50.55
C GLY A 41 -35.98 -28.10 51.08
N GLY A 42 -35.14 -27.59 50.17
CA GLY A 42 -33.91 -26.86 50.47
C GLY A 42 -32.71 -27.29 49.61
N PRO A 43 -31.81 -26.38 49.21
CA PRO A 43 -32.01 -24.97 48.88
C PRO A 43 -31.64 -24.68 47.40
N SER A 44 -32.09 -23.53 46.94
CA SER A 44 -31.67 -22.90 45.68
C SER A 44 -30.15 -22.87 45.50
N GLU A 45 -29.63 -23.60 44.51
CA GLU A 45 -28.32 -23.28 43.93
C GLU A 45 -28.44 -22.04 43.03
N SER A 46 -28.56 -20.88 43.68
CA SER A 46 -28.05 -19.64 43.11
C SER A 46 -26.56 -19.52 43.45
N SER A 47 -25.74 -19.38 42.41
CA SER A 47 -24.35 -18.89 42.38
C SER A 47 -23.19 -19.91 42.32
N SER A 48 -22.86 -20.39 41.12
CA SER A 48 -21.43 -20.66 40.78
C SER A 48 -21.04 -20.72 39.28
N SER A 49 -21.93 -20.57 38.29
CA SER A 49 -21.53 -20.74 36.87
C SER A 49 -20.97 -19.47 36.20
N LYS A 50 -19.92 -18.86 36.75
CA LYS A 50 -19.29 -17.66 36.14
C LYS A 50 -18.48 -17.93 34.86
N THR A 51 -18.28 -19.18 34.42
CA THR A 51 -17.55 -19.49 33.18
C THR A 51 -18.07 -20.73 32.42
N SER A 52 -19.27 -20.67 31.85
CA SER A 52 -19.67 -21.67 30.84
C SER A 52 -18.89 -21.48 29.52
N ALA A 53 -18.73 -22.53 28.70
CA ALA A 53 -18.06 -22.44 27.39
C ALA A 53 -18.55 -21.29 26.48
N LYS A 54 -19.85 -20.94 26.56
CA LYS A 54 -20.44 -19.78 25.85
C LYS A 54 -19.93 -18.44 26.37
N SER A 55 -19.74 -18.32 27.69
CA SER A 55 -19.22 -17.10 28.31
C SER A 55 -17.73 -16.89 28.02
N TRP A 56 -16.97 -17.98 27.86
CA TRP A 56 -15.55 -17.93 27.48
C TRP A 56 -15.37 -17.39 26.06
N HIS A 57 -16.02 -17.99 25.06
CA HIS A 57 -15.92 -17.54 23.67
C HIS A 57 -16.27 -16.04 23.52
N ARG A 58 -17.31 -15.57 24.23
CA ARG A 58 -17.69 -14.15 24.23
C ARG A 58 -16.60 -13.25 24.81
N ARG A 59 -15.99 -13.61 25.93
CA ARG A 59 -14.95 -12.80 26.58
C ARG A 59 -13.63 -12.84 25.81
N ALA A 60 -13.27 -14.01 25.29
CA ALA A 60 -12.04 -14.25 24.54
C ALA A 60 -12.06 -13.61 23.14
N SER A 61 -13.23 -13.55 22.48
CA SER A 61 -13.36 -12.96 21.14
C SER A 61 -13.63 -11.46 21.14
N ARG A 62 -13.91 -10.85 22.31
CA ARG A 62 -14.21 -9.41 22.42
C ARG A 62 -13.08 -8.51 21.90
N PRO A 63 -11.79 -8.78 22.18
CA PRO A 63 -10.68 -8.00 21.60
C PRO A 63 -10.68 -7.99 20.07
N VAL A 64 -11.02 -9.12 19.41
CA VAL A 64 -11.05 -9.21 17.94
C VAL A 64 -12.01 -8.17 17.35
N SER A 65 -13.23 -8.07 17.89
CA SER A 65 -14.22 -7.09 17.42
C SER A 65 -13.79 -5.64 17.66
N LEU A 66 -13.11 -5.37 18.78
CA LEU A 66 -12.59 -4.03 19.07
C LEU A 66 -11.48 -3.63 18.10
N TRP A 67 -10.54 -4.54 17.81
CA TRP A 67 -9.49 -4.29 16.81
C TRP A 67 -10.03 -4.11 15.40
N LEU A 68 -11.03 -4.92 14.99
CA LEU A 68 -11.68 -4.73 13.68
C LEU A 68 -12.36 -3.35 13.55
N ALA A 69 -12.97 -2.85 14.62
CA ALA A 69 -13.51 -1.50 14.64
C ALA A 69 -12.40 -0.43 14.62
N ALA A 70 -11.34 -0.63 15.42
CA ALA A 70 -10.19 0.28 15.47
C ALA A 70 -9.46 0.39 14.13
N ILE A 71 -9.38 -0.69 13.35
CA ILE A 71 -8.80 -0.66 11.99
C ILE A 71 -9.62 0.24 11.06
N ILE A 72 -10.95 0.25 11.16
CA ILE A 72 -11.79 1.14 10.33
C ILE A 72 -11.54 2.60 10.72
N VAL A 73 -11.49 2.90 12.02
CA VAL A 73 -11.18 4.25 12.50
C VAL A 73 -9.79 4.68 12.04
N LEU A 74 -8.79 3.80 12.20
CA LEU A 74 -7.43 4.05 11.74
C LEU A 74 -7.38 4.24 10.22
N ALA A 75 -8.12 3.45 9.43
CA ALA A 75 -8.17 3.61 7.97
C ALA A 75 -8.70 4.98 7.54
N LEU A 76 -9.67 5.53 8.27
CA LEU A 76 -10.21 6.87 8.02
C LEU A 76 -9.27 7.98 8.50
N ALA A 77 -8.56 7.77 9.61
CA ALA A 77 -7.67 8.74 10.22
C ALA A 77 -6.19 8.62 9.76
N HIS A 78 -5.85 7.63 8.93
CA HIS A 78 -4.47 7.28 8.60
C HIS A 78 -3.60 8.43 8.02
N PRO A 79 -4.14 9.47 7.33
CA PRO A 79 -3.32 10.60 6.90
C PRO A 79 -2.75 11.40 8.08
N PHE A 80 -3.41 11.35 9.23
CA PHE A 80 -3.05 12.10 10.43
C PHE A 80 -2.26 11.25 11.45
N VAL A 81 -2.03 9.96 11.17
CA VAL A 81 -1.38 9.03 12.09
C VAL A 81 0.08 8.80 11.67
N PRO A 82 1.07 9.11 12.55
CA PRO A 82 2.46 8.78 12.29
C PRO A 82 2.65 7.27 12.08
N ASN A 83 3.64 6.88 11.27
CA ASN A 83 3.91 5.47 10.98
C ASN A 83 2.66 4.70 10.48
N ASN A 84 1.76 5.36 9.73
CA ASN A 84 0.46 4.81 9.32
C ASN A 84 0.53 3.43 8.66
N ARG A 85 1.54 3.16 7.82
CA ARG A 85 1.74 1.86 7.18
C ARG A 85 2.01 0.77 8.22
N TRP A 86 2.89 1.03 9.19
CA TRP A 86 3.16 0.09 10.28
C TRP A 86 1.89 -0.13 11.11
N MET A 87 1.18 0.96 11.45
CA MET A 87 -0.03 0.92 12.26
C MET A 87 -1.13 0.09 11.59
N MET A 88 -1.39 0.32 10.31
CA MET A 88 -2.41 -0.42 9.56
C MET A 88 -2.09 -1.92 9.49
N VAL A 89 -0.83 -2.27 9.21
CA VAL A 89 -0.39 -3.68 9.18
C VAL A 89 -0.58 -4.32 10.56
N HIS A 90 -0.10 -3.70 11.64
CA HIS A 90 -0.06 -4.32 12.96
C HIS A 90 -1.38 -4.25 13.74
N PHE A 91 -2.24 -3.26 13.51
CA PHE A 91 -3.61 -3.29 14.03
C PHE A 91 -4.37 -4.50 13.48
N PHE A 92 -4.13 -4.85 12.22
CA PHE A 92 -4.69 -6.06 11.64
C PHE A 92 -3.97 -7.33 12.12
N THR A 93 -2.64 -7.42 11.97
CA THR A 93 -1.89 -8.66 12.23
C THR A 93 -1.73 -8.97 13.72
N LEU A 94 -1.34 -8.00 14.55
CA LEU A 94 -1.22 -8.16 16.02
C LEU A 94 -2.55 -7.94 16.75
N GLY A 95 -3.41 -7.06 16.25
CA GLY A 95 -4.72 -6.80 16.84
C GLY A 95 -5.73 -7.89 16.48
N ALA A 96 -6.33 -7.81 15.30
CA ALA A 96 -7.45 -8.68 14.92
C ALA A 96 -7.05 -10.15 14.68
N LEU A 97 -5.97 -10.38 13.92
CA LEU A 97 -5.60 -11.71 13.43
C LEU A 97 -4.96 -12.57 14.52
N MET A 98 -3.97 -12.03 15.26
CA MET A 98 -3.35 -12.69 16.41
C MET A 98 -4.37 -13.17 17.44
N ASN A 99 -5.28 -12.27 17.87
CA ASN A 99 -6.32 -12.61 18.83
C ASN A 99 -7.24 -13.72 18.30
N SER A 100 -7.59 -13.68 17.01
CA SER A 100 -8.36 -14.74 16.37
C SER A 100 -7.61 -16.08 16.41
N ILE A 101 -6.32 -16.08 16.08
CA ILE A 101 -5.48 -17.29 16.11
C ILE A 101 -5.42 -17.87 17.53
N MET A 102 -5.23 -17.05 18.56
CA MET A 102 -5.18 -17.51 19.96
C MET A 102 -6.47 -18.20 20.40
N VAL A 103 -7.62 -17.62 20.06
CA VAL A 103 -8.94 -18.19 20.40
C VAL A 103 -9.21 -19.48 19.62
N TRP A 104 -9.01 -19.44 18.30
CA TRP A 104 -9.41 -20.53 17.43
C TRP A 104 -8.44 -21.71 17.44
N SER A 105 -7.13 -21.48 17.56
CA SER A 105 -6.15 -22.57 17.71
C SER A 105 -6.42 -23.39 18.97
N GLN A 106 -6.78 -22.76 20.08
CA GLN A 106 -7.21 -23.47 21.29
C GLN A 106 -8.50 -24.27 21.05
N HIS A 107 -9.53 -23.63 20.48
CA HIS A 107 -10.80 -24.28 20.19
C HIS A 107 -10.63 -25.51 19.28
N PHE A 108 -9.84 -25.38 18.21
CA PHE A 108 -9.59 -26.47 17.28
C PHE A 108 -8.71 -27.56 17.87
N THR A 109 -7.74 -27.22 18.71
CA THR A 109 -6.93 -28.22 19.41
C THR A 109 -7.80 -29.12 20.30
N GLU A 110 -8.71 -28.53 21.09
CA GLU A 110 -9.65 -29.32 21.91
C GLU A 110 -10.56 -30.20 21.06
N LYS A 111 -10.99 -29.69 19.90
CA LYS A 111 -11.87 -30.42 18.97
C LYS A 111 -11.15 -31.57 18.26
N PHE A 112 -9.93 -31.35 17.78
CA PHE A 112 -9.14 -32.32 17.01
C PHE A 112 -8.53 -33.41 17.89
N LEU A 113 -8.13 -33.07 19.12
CA LEU A 113 -7.64 -34.05 20.08
C LEU A 113 -8.77 -34.73 20.86
N HIS A 114 -10.02 -34.32 20.65
CA HIS A 114 -11.18 -34.76 21.44
C HIS A 114 -10.98 -34.57 22.96
N GLN A 115 -10.27 -33.51 23.35
CA GLN A 115 -9.91 -33.20 24.73
C GLN A 115 -10.42 -31.82 25.11
N ARG A 116 -11.50 -31.76 25.88
CA ARG A 116 -11.97 -30.48 26.43
C ARG A 116 -11.20 -30.12 27.69
N LEU A 117 -10.77 -28.87 27.76
CA LEU A 117 -10.17 -28.35 28.98
C LEU A 117 -11.25 -28.09 30.06
N PRO A 118 -10.94 -28.33 31.35
CA PRO A 118 -11.84 -28.02 32.45
C PRO A 118 -12.20 -26.54 32.50
N ASP A 119 -13.42 -26.21 32.95
CA ASP A 119 -13.89 -24.83 33.04
C ASP A 119 -13.03 -23.96 33.97
N SER A 120 -12.34 -24.56 34.94
CA SER A 120 -11.38 -23.90 35.84
C SER A 120 -10.15 -23.32 35.11
N SER A 121 -9.82 -23.82 33.92
CA SER A 121 -8.70 -23.31 33.10
C SER A 121 -9.06 -22.08 32.25
N ARG A 122 -10.36 -21.81 32.06
CA ARG A 122 -10.88 -20.74 31.18
C ARG A 122 -10.48 -19.33 31.64
N PRO A 123 -10.50 -18.98 32.95
CA PRO A 123 -10.03 -17.68 33.40
C PRO A 123 -8.57 -17.40 33.05
N ARG A 124 -7.69 -18.41 33.16
CA ARG A 124 -6.26 -18.27 32.81
C ARG A 124 -6.07 -18.01 31.32
N GLN A 125 -6.84 -18.68 30.45
CA GLN A 125 -6.82 -18.43 29.01
C GLN A 125 -7.27 -17.01 28.67
N VAL A 126 -8.34 -16.52 29.31
CA VAL A 126 -8.80 -15.15 29.12
C VAL A 126 -7.75 -14.16 29.63
N ALA A 127 -7.18 -14.37 30.80
CA ALA A 127 -6.11 -13.51 31.33
C ALA A 127 -4.91 -13.41 30.38
N LEU A 128 -4.52 -14.54 29.77
CA LEU A 128 -3.44 -14.59 28.78
C LEU A 128 -3.75 -13.75 27.53
N ILE A 129 -4.99 -13.83 27.01
CA ILE A 129 -5.44 -13.02 25.86
C ILE A 129 -5.44 -11.53 26.21
N TYR A 130 -5.87 -11.15 27.41
CA TYR A 130 -5.88 -9.75 27.81
C TYR A 130 -4.46 -9.23 28.06
N ALA A 131 -3.57 -10.02 28.65
CA ALA A 131 -2.15 -9.70 28.79
C ALA A 131 -1.46 -9.50 27.42
N LEU A 132 -1.75 -10.39 26.46
CA LEU A 132 -1.32 -10.23 25.08
C LEU A 132 -1.74 -8.87 24.50
N ASN A 133 -3.00 -8.44 24.69
CA ASN A 133 -3.48 -7.15 24.18
C ASN A 133 -2.82 -5.96 24.87
N VAL A 134 -2.47 -6.06 26.16
CA VAL A 134 -1.65 -5.04 26.83
C VAL A 134 -0.30 -4.91 26.12
N GLY A 135 0.35 -6.03 25.79
CA GLY A 135 1.58 -6.04 25.00
C GLY A 135 1.42 -5.39 23.61
N VAL A 136 0.35 -5.72 22.89
CA VAL A 136 0.04 -5.11 21.58
C VAL A 136 -0.17 -3.60 21.69
N ILE A 137 -0.90 -3.13 22.70
CA ILE A 137 -1.14 -1.70 22.94
C ILE A 137 0.19 -0.99 23.23
N LEU A 138 1.08 -1.59 24.03
CA LEU A 138 2.41 -1.03 24.27
C LEU A 138 3.22 -0.93 22.97
N CYS A 139 3.23 -1.96 22.12
CA CYS A 139 3.88 -1.88 20.80
C CYS A 139 3.32 -0.74 19.95
N VAL A 140 1.99 -0.57 19.91
CA VAL A 140 1.32 0.50 19.16
C VAL A 140 1.69 1.88 19.70
N ILE A 141 1.64 2.07 21.02
CA ILE A 141 2.02 3.33 21.66
C ILE A 141 3.48 3.63 21.36
N GLY A 142 4.39 2.69 21.64
CA GLY A 142 5.82 2.87 21.39
C GLY A 142 6.09 3.26 19.94
N GLN A 143 5.47 2.57 18.97
CA GLN A 143 5.71 2.86 17.56
C GLN A 143 5.03 4.15 17.07
N ALA A 144 3.94 4.61 17.69
CA ALA A 144 3.33 5.90 17.36
C ALA A 144 4.26 7.09 17.69
N PHE A 145 5.18 6.89 18.64
CA PHE A 145 6.18 7.88 19.07
C PHE A 145 7.62 7.57 18.58
N ASN A 146 7.80 6.50 17.79
CA ASN A 146 9.09 6.08 17.24
C ASN A 146 9.30 6.68 15.84
N ASP A 147 9.33 8.01 15.74
CA ASP A 147 9.48 8.75 14.48
C ASP A 147 10.81 9.54 14.50
N ALA A 148 11.70 9.21 13.57
CA ALA A 148 12.99 9.88 13.42
C ALA A 148 12.84 11.35 12.95
N ALA A 149 11.74 11.69 12.27
CA ALA A 149 11.48 13.03 11.74
C ALA A 149 10.99 14.02 12.81
N ARG A 150 10.51 13.55 13.97
CA ARG A 150 9.99 14.39 15.07
C ARG A 150 10.90 14.42 16.31
N GLY A 151 12.13 13.94 16.16
CA GLY A 151 13.03 13.68 17.28
C GLY A 151 12.60 12.39 17.98
N ALA A 152 13.21 11.26 17.60
CA ALA A 152 12.91 9.97 18.21
C ALA A 152 13.02 10.08 19.74
N HIS A 153 11.89 9.93 20.43
CA HIS A 153 11.92 9.93 21.88
C HIS A 153 12.67 8.67 22.33
N GLY A 154 13.81 8.83 23.00
CA GLY A 154 14.70 7.72 23.37
C GLY A 154 14.06 6.59 24.19
N TRP A 155 12.83 6.76 24.68
CA TRP A 155 12.04 5.74 25.38
C TRP A 155 11.14 4.90 24.48
N ALA A 156 10.83 5.34 23.26
CA ALA A 156 9.81 4.74 22.39
C ALA A 156 10.12 3.27 22.04
N TRP A 157 11.37 2.98 21.66
CA TRP A 157 11.83 1.62 21.36
C TRP A 157 11.81 0.70 22.60
N ILE A 158 12.00 1.24 23.80
CA ILE A 158 11.91 0.48 25.07
C ILE A 158 10.46 0.00 25.26
N VAL A 159 9.50 0.89 25.03
CA VAL A 159 8.07 0.56 25.14
C VAL A 159 7.66 -0.49 24.11
N VAL A 160 8.15 -0.39 22.86
CA VAL A 160 7.95 -1.44 21.84
C VAL A 160 8.56 -2.76 22.29
N THR A 161 9.77 -2.74 22.85
CA THR A 161 10.47 -3.94 23.32
C THR A 161 9.70 -4.62 24.46
N VAL A 162 9.25 -3.86 25.45
CA VAL A 162 8.43 -4.38 26.56
C VAL A 162 7.13 -4.99 26.03
N GLY A 163 6.44 -4.30 25.12
CA GLY A 163 5.24 -4.81 24.47
C GLY A 163 5.47 -6.12 23.73
N ALA A 164 6.55 -6.19 22.94
CA ALA A 164 6.93 -7.37 22.16
C ALA A 164 7.30 -8.56 23.05
N VAL A 165 7.99 -8.33 24.17
CA VAL A 165 8.30 -9.38 25.17
C VAL A 165 7.01 -9.93 25.77
N ILE A 166 6.05 -9.08 26.15
CA ILE A 166 4.75 -9.52 26.68
C ILE A 166 4.01 -10.38 25.63
N VAL A 167 3.99 -9.94 24.37
CA VAL A 167 3.38 -10.70 23.27
C VAL A 167 4.05 -12.06 23.08
N GLY A 168 5.39 -12.09 22.98
CA GLY A 168 6.16 -13.31 22.80
C GLY A 168 5.96 -14.30 23.95
N VAL A 169 6.02 -13.83 25.20
CA VAL A 169 5.79 -14.68 26.39
C VAL A 169 4.36 -15.21 26.41
N ALA A 170 3.36 -14.38 26.10
CA ALA A 170 1.97 -14.81 26.11
C ALA A 170 1.73 -15.95 25.10
N VAL A 171 2.30 -15.84 23.90
CA VAL A 171 2.16 -16.90 22.88
C VAL A 171 3.04 -18.11 23.17
N ALA A 172 4.21 -17.95 23.80
CA ALA A 172 5.00 -19.07 24.28
C ALA A 172 4.26 -19.91 25.34
N ILE A 173 3.56 -19.26 26.29
CA ILE A 173 2.70 -19.94 27.27
C ILE A 173 1.57 -20.69 26.56
N HIS A 174 1.00 -20.10 25.51
CA HIS A 174 -0.01 -20.76 24.68
C HIS A 174 0.56 -21.99 23.97
N ALA A 175 1.76 -21.90 23.37
CA ALA A 175 2.45 -23.02 22.76
C ALA A 175 2.65 -24.19 23.75
N ILE A 176 3.09 -23.90 24.98
CA ILE A 176 3.24 -24.90 26.05
C ILE A 176 1.90 -25.57 26.38
N SER A 177 0.81 -24.81 26.42
CA SER A 177 -0.55 -25.35 26.62
C SER A 177 -0.97 -26.30 25.51
N LEU A 178 -0.70 -25.95 24.25
CA LEU A 178 -1.01 -26.80 23.09
C LEU A 178 -0.15 -28.08 23.09
N ILE A 179 1.15 -27.96 23.37
CA ILE A 179 2.08 -29.10 23.48
C ILE A 179 1.63 -30.05 24.59
N SER A 180 1.24 -29.52 25.76
CA SER A 180 0.77 -30.35 26.88
C SER A 180 -0.48 -31.16 26.50
N GLN A 181 -1.45 -30.55 25.81
CA GLN A 181 -2.65 -31.24 25.31
C GLN A 181 -2.26 -32.31 24.27
N TRP A 182 -1.41 -31.96 23.31
CA TRP A 182 -0.96 -32.88 22.27
C TRP A 182 -0.21 -34.09 22.84
N VAL A 183 0.71 -33.89 23.78
CA VAL A 183 1.45 -34.98 24.45
C VAL A 183 0.49 -35.89 25.23
N LYS A 184 -0.47 -35.31 25.97
CA LYS A 184 -1.49 -36.09 26.70
C LYS A 184 -2.34 -36.92 25.74
N ALA A 185 -2.80 -36.33 24.65
CA ALA A 185 -3.59 -37.02 23.63
C ALA A 185 -2.82 -38.15 22.96
N ARG A 186 -1.56 -37.93 22.59
CA ARG A 186 -0.72 -38.95 21.96
C ARG A 186 -0.40 -40.11 22.90
N ARG A 187 -0.10 -39.83 24.18
CA ARG A 187 0.07 -40.87 25.21
C ARG A 187 -1.23 -41.65 25.47
N GLY A 188 -2.38 -40.97 25.44
CA GLY A 188 -3.69 -41.60 25.56
C GLY A 188 -3.98 -42.55 24.39
N ALA A 189 -3.80 -42.07 23.16
CA ALA A 189 -4.02 -42.84 21.94
C ALA A 189 -3.09 -44.06 21.84
N ALA A 190 -1.82 -43.93 22.25
CA ALA A 190 -0.89 -45.06 22.32
C ALA A 190 -1.33 -46.13 23.33
N LYS A 191 -2.02 -45.75 24.40
CA LYS A 191 -2.59 -46.69 25.38
C LYS A 191 -3.91 -47.31 24.94
N SER A 192 -4.73 -46.59 24.16
CA SER A 192 -6.06 -47.03 23.73
C SER A 192 -6.10 -47.65 22.33
N GLY A 193 -4.98 -47.67 21.59
CA GLY A 193 -4.91 -48.20 20.23
C GLY A 193 -5.70 -47.41 19.18
N SER A 194 -6.10 -46.17 19.47
CA SER A 194 -6.95 -45.36 18.58
C SER A 194 -6.14 -44.60 17.52
N GLU A 195 -6.61 -44.57 16.28
CA GLU A 195 -6.01 -43.83 15.17
C GLU A 195 -6.20 -42.30 15.29
N LEU A 196 -5.40 -41.66 16.16
CA LEU A 196 -5.37 -40.20 16.35
C LEU A 196 -4.40 -39.48 15.37
N GLY A 197 -3.74 -40.23 14.49
CA GLY A 197 -2.54 -39.80 13.74
C GLY A 197 -2.73 -38.49 12.95
N ASP A 198 -3.75 -38.42 12.10
CA ASP A 198 -3.94 -37.29 11.19
C ASP A 198 -4.38 -36.00 11.92
N TYR A 199 -5.29 -36.10 12.87
CA TYR A 199 -5.75 -34.95 13.65
C TYR A 199 -4.68 -34.42 14.59
N ALA A 200 -3.87 -35.30 15.20
CA ALA A 200 -2.73 -34.90 16.01
C ALA A 200 -1.63 -34.23 15.17
N ALA A 201 -1.47 -34.63 13.90
CA ALA A 201 -0.52 -33.99 12.98
C ALA A 201 -0.98 -32.58 12.55
N ILE A 202 -2.29 -32.33 12.45
CA ILE A 202 -2.82 -30.97 12.18
C ILE A 202 -2.50 -30.01 13.34
N VAL A 203 -2.60 -30.46 14.59
CA VAL A 203 -2.28 -29.63 15.77
C VAL A 203 -0.82 -29.18 15.79
N MET A 204 0.10 -29.92 15.15
CA MET A 204 1.51 -29.54 15.04
C MET A 204 1.71 -28.22 14.28
N PHE A 205 0.80 -27.86 13.36
CA PHE A 205 0.85 -26.56 12.70
C PHE A 205 0.64 -25.41 13.69
N TYR A 206 -0.30 -25.55 14.62
CA TYR A 206 -0.57 -24.54 15.66
C TYR A 206 0.58 -24.43 16.66
N ILE A 207 1.17 -25.57 17.03
CA ILE A 207 2.34 -25.61 17.90
C ILE A 207 3.52 -24.92 17.22
N ALA A 208 3.84 -25.29 15.97
CA ALA A 208 4.93 -24.69 15.21
C ALA A 208 4.74 -23.18 15.01
N ALA A 209 3.54 -22.75 14.61
CA ALA A 209 3.19 -21.33 14.51
C ALA A 209 3.47 -20.57 15.82
N SER A 210 2.98 -21.11 16.94
CA SER A 210 3.11 -20.47 18.26
C SER A 210 4.54 -20.46 18.79
N LEU A 211 5.40 -21.40 18.38
CA LEU A 211 6.82 -21.42 18.73
C LEU A 211 7.65 -20.45 17.88
N ILE A 212 7.24 -20.18 16.64
CA ILE A 212 7.93 -19.25 15.74
C ILE A 212 7.63 -17.78 16.12
N LEU A 213 6.41 -17.48 16.58
CA LEU A 213 6.03 -16.10 16.87
C LEU A 213 6.96 -15.38 17.87
N PRO A 214 7.39 -15.98 19.00
CA PRO A 214 8.33 -15.32 19.90
C PRO A 214 9.61 -14.83 19.22
N ILE A 215 10.11 -15.57 18.22
CA ILE A 215 11.25 -15.16 17.38
C ILE A 215 10.88 -13.90 16.60
N GLY A 216 9.71 -13.89 15.96
CA GLY A 216 9.20 -12.73 15.23
C GLY A 216 8.91 -11.51 16.09
N ALA A 217 8.46 -11.70 17.33
CA ALA A 217 8.30 -10.62 18.31
C ALA A 217 9.66 -10.02 18.69
N GLY A 218 10.67 -10.86 18.92
CA GLY A 218 12.06 -10.44 19.13
C GLY A 218 12.60 -9.63 17.95
N LEU A 219 12.43 -10.12 16.72
CA LEU A 219 12.81 -9.38 15.51
C LEU A 219 12.10 -8.03 15.40
N GLY A 220 10.81 -7.97 15.76
CA GLY A 220 10.04 -6.72 15.78
C GLY A 220 10.56 -5.72 16.80
N ALA A 221 10.97 -6.19 17.98
CA ALA A 221 11.62 -5.35 18.99
C ALA A 221 12.98 -4.82 18.49
N THR A 222 13.79 -5.68 17.86
CA THR A 222 15.07 -5.28 17.27
C THR A 222 14.90 -4.24 16.16
N LEU A 223 13.88 -4.39 15.31
CA LEU A 223 13.56 -3.44 14.23
C LEU A 223 13.09 -2.08 14.75
N ALA A 224 12.67 -1.97 16.01
CA ALA A 224 12.33 -0.69 16.63
C ALA A 224 13.59 0.12 17.01
N HIS A 225 14.79 -0.47 16.90
CA HIS A 225 16.07 0.17 17.16
C HIS A 225 16.74 0.63 15.84
N PRO A 226 17.54 1.71 15.83
CA PRO A 226 18.37 2.05 14.69
C PRO A 226 19.40 0.94 14.44
N LEU A 227 19.36 0.34 13.25
CA LEU A 227 20.24 -0.76 12.85
C LEU A 227 21.23 -0.27 11.78
N PRO A 228 22.51 -0.68 11.83
CA PRO A 228 23.50 -0.25 10.87
C PRO A 228 23.36 -0.98 9.51
N GLY A 229 23.66 -0.26 8.42
CA GLY A 229 23.75 -0.84 7.08
C GLY A 229 22.45 -1.51 6.60
N THR A 230 22.57 -2.63 5.88
CA THR A 230 21.43 -3.37 5.30
C THR A 230 20.71 -4.30 6.28
N TRP A 231 21.05 -4.24 7.58
CA TRP A 231 20.43 -5.12 8.58
C TRP A 231 18.95 -4.85 8.78
N HIS A 232 18.51 -3.60 8.66
CA HIS A 232 17.09 -3.26 8.75
C HIS A 232 16.28 -3.99 7.67
N ASP A 233 16.72 -3.92 6.41
CA ASP A 233 16.03 -4.54 5.26
C ASP A 233 16.06 -6.08 5.31
N ARG A 234 17.15 -6.66 5.81
CA ARG A 234 17.24 -8.11 6.01
C ARG A 234 16.29 -8.58 7.11
N LEU A 235 16.28 -7.88 8.24
CA LEU A 235 15.46 -8.25 9.38
C LEU A 235 13.97 -8.00 9.15
N ILE A 236 13.56 -7.01 8.35
CA ILE A 236 12.15 -6.82 8.01
C ILE A 236 11.62 -7.98 7.14
N VAL A 237 12.40 -8.49 6.19
CA VAL A 237 12.03 -9.68 5.40
C VAL A 237 11.97 -10.92 6.28
N MET A 238 12.94 -11.10 7.18
CA MET A 238 12.92 -12.21 8.14
C MET A 238 11.72 -12.11 9.09
N HIS A 239 11.43 -10.93 9.63
CA HIS A 239 10.29 -10.65 10.50
C HIS A 239 8.96 -10.98 9.79
N MET A 240 8.80 -10.55 8.54
CA MET A 240 7.64 -10.90 7.72
C MET A 240 7.55 -12.41 7.49
N ALA A 241 8.67 -13.08 7.19
CA ALA A 241 8.68 -14.53 6.97
C ALA A 241 8.24 -15.31 8.21
N VAL A 242 8.80 -15.03 9.38
CA VAL A 242 8.45 -15.77 10.60
C VAL A 242 7.03 -15.44 11.08
N ASN A 243 6.55 -14.21 10.93
CA ASN A 243 5.23 -13.81 11.43
C ASN A 243 4.10 -14.12 10.44
N VAL A 244 4.24 -13.73 9.17
CA VAL A 244 3.19 -13.91 8.17
C VAL A 244 3.20 -15.32 7.61
N LEU A 245 4.37 -15.87 7.25
CA LEU A 245 4.46 -17.22 6.70
C LEU A 245 4.47 -18.27 7.83
N GLY A 246 5.22 -18.02 8.90
CA GLY A 246 5.27 -18.90 10.07
C GLY A 246 3.98 -18.85 10.90
N PHE A 247 3.75 -17.77 11.65
CA PHE A 247 2.63 -17.74 12.59
C PHE A 247 1.24 -17.76 11.91
N VAL A 248 0.99 -16.86 10.95
CA VAL A 248 -0.30 -16.80 10.24
C VAL A 248 -0.46 -17.96 9.26
N GLY A 249 0.54 -18.17 8.39
CA GLY A 249 0.49 -19.15 7.32
C GLY A 249 0.36 -20.60 7.79
N LEU A 250 1.16 -21.03 8.78
CA LEU A 250 1.04 -22.39 9.34
C LEU A 250 -0.32 -22.59 10.03
N THR A 251 -0.77 -21.59 10.80
CA THR A 251 -2.09 -21.66 11.46
C THR A 251 -3.22 -21.78 10.44
N ALA A 252 -3.14 -21.02 9.35
CA ALA A 252 -4.10 -21.08 8.25
C ALA A 252 -4.11 -22.44 7.57
N ALA A 253 -2.94 -22.97 7.22
CA ALA A 253 -2.79 -24.28 6.57
C ALA A 253 -3.41 -25.41 7.42
N GLY A 254 -3.09 -25.47 8.72
CA GLY A 254 -3.67 -26.47 9.63
C GLY A 254 -5.19 -26.33 9.80
N THR A 255 -5.70 -25.09 9.87
CA THR A 255 -7.15 -24.85 10.02
C THR A 255 -7.93 -25.21 8.76
N LEU A 256 -7.40 -24.86 7.59
CA LEU A 256 -8.07 -25.05 6.31
C LEU A 256 -8.16 -26.52 5.90
N THR A 257 -7.29 -27.40 6.41
CA THR A 257 -7.40 -28.85 6.21
C THR A 257 -8.81 -29.38 6.48
N ILE A 258 -9.45 -28.88 7.53
CA ILE A 258 -10.80 -29.31 7.95
C ILE A 258 -11.84 -28.26 7.58
N LEU A 259 -11.49 -26.98 7.67
CA LEU A 259 -12.44 -25.91 7.47
C LEU A 259 -12.75 -25.66 6.00
N PHE A 260 -11.80 -25.85 5.09
CA PHE A 260 -12.05 -25.68 3.66
C PHE A 260 -13.13 -26.67 3.17
N PRO A 261 -13.01 -28.00 3.40
CA PRO A 261 -14.09 -28.93 3.05
C PRO A 261 -15.41 -28.59 3.75
N ALA A 262 -15.38 -28.20 5.03
CA ALA A 262 -16.58 -27.86 5.79
C ALA A 262 -17.34 -26.63 5.23
N ILE A 263 -16.61 -25.58 4.81
CA ILE A 263 -17.18 -24.40 4.15
C ILE A 263 -17.84 -24.78 2.83
N TRP A 264 -17.22 -25.70 2.08
CA TRP A 264 -17.73 -26.21 0.81
C TRP A 264 -18.74 -27.36 0.97
N ARG A 265 -19.09 -27.75 2.21
CA ARG A 265 -19.96 -28.89 2.54
C ARG A 265 -19.52 -30.21 1.87
N ALA A 266 -18.21 -30.39 1.71
CA ALA A 266 -17.60 -31.56 1.11
C ALA A 266 -16.81 -32.37 2.15
N ARG A 267 -16.56 -33.64 1.83
CA ARG A 267 -15.59 -34.47 2.55
C ARG A 267 -14.30 -34.52 1.73
N VAL A 268 -13.16 -34.56 2.41
CA VAL A 268 -11.84 -34.72 1.77
C VAL A 268 -11.11 -35.87 2.44
N SER A 269 -10.45 -36.67 1.62
CA SER A 269 -9.46 -37.66 2.00
C SER A 269 -8.12 -37.32 1.34
N GLY A 270 -7.01 -37.84 1.88
CA GLY A 270 -5.69 -37.74 1.25
C GLY A 270 -4.88 -36.47 1.58
N PHE A 271 -5.24 -35.73 2.63
CA PHE A 271 -4.36 -34.67 3.15
C PHE A 271 -3.09 -35.28 3.78
N ARG A 272 -1.93 -34.69 3.50
CA ARG A 272 -0.61 -35.15 3.99
C ARG A 272 -0.02 -34.11 4.95
N PRO A 273 -0.37 -34.15 6.25
CA PRO A 273 -0.01 -33.09 7.20
C PRO A 273 1.51 -32.94 7.39
N VAL A 274 2.22 -34.06 7.56
CA VAL A 274 3.65 -34.02 7.90
C VAL A 274 4.51 -33.48 6.76
N PRO A 275 4.39 -33.97 5.50
CA PRO A 275 5.15 -33.39 4.38
C PRO A 275 4.82 -31.92 4.13
N THR A 276 3.55 -31.54 4.30
CA THR A 276 3.12 -30.14 4.14
C THR A 276 3.79 -29.24 5.17
N LEU A 277 3.75 -29.63 6.46
CA LEU A 277 4.39 -28.88 7.54
C LEU A 277 5.91 -28.80 7.35
N ALA A 278 6.54 -29.91 6.97
CA ALA A 278 7.98 -29.96 6.72
C ALA A 278 8.41 -29.03 5.57
N ALA A 279 7.66 -29.02 4.47
CA ALA A 279 7.93 -28.12 3.34
C ALA A 279 7.78 -26.64 3.75
N MET A 280 6.72 -26.29 4.48
CA MET A 280 6.51 -24.90 4.93
C MET A 280 7.59 -24.45 5.92
N LEU A 281 7.94 -25.28 6.91
CA LEU A 281 9.01 -24.98 7.85
C LEU A 281 10.39 -24.91 7.18
N GLY A 282 10.66 -25.83 6.24
CA GLY A 282 11.88 -25.81 5.43
C GLY A 282 11.99 -24.53 4.60
N GLY A 283 10.89 -24.10 3.96
CA GLY A 283 10.85 -22.84 3.22
C GLY A 283 11.13 -21.61 4.10
N ILE A 284 10.50 -21.53 5.27
CA ILE A 284 10.75 -20.45 6.25
C ILE A 284 12.20 -20.46 6.73
N LEU A 285 12.77 -21.64 7.01
CA LEU A 285 14.14 -21.79 7.47
C LEU A 285 15.14 -21.34 6.40
N VAL A 286 15.00 -21.86 5.17
CA VAL A 286 15.88 -21.51 4.04
C VAL A 286 15.79 -20.01 3.73
N LEU A 287 14.58 -19.45 3.74
CA LEU A 287 14.37 -18.01 3.57
C LEU A 287 15.10 -17.21 4.66
N SER A 288 14.91 -17.59 5.93
CA SER A 288 15.52 -16.90 7.07
C SER A 288 17.05 -16.97 7.02
N ILE A 289 17.62 -18.14 6.67
CA ILE A 289 19.06 -18.30 6.46
C ILE A 289 19.54 -17.40 5.32
N GLY A 290 18.79 -17.31 4.21
CA GLY A 290 19.08 -16.41 3.10
C GLY A 290 19.15 -14.94 3.53
N THR A 291 18.18 -14.49 4.33
CA THR A 291 18.16 -13.10 4.85
C THR A 291 19.34 -12.80 5.77
N ILE A 292 19.69 -13.71 6.70
CA ILE A 292 20.78 -13.50 7.65
C ILE A 292 22.14 -13.57 6.95
N SER A 293 22.32 -14.55 6.07
CA SER A 293 23.59 -14.76 5.34
C SER A 293 23.82 -13.75 4.22
N GLY A 294 22.82 -12.95 3.85
CA GLY A 294 22.88 -12.04 2.70
C GLY A 294 22.87 -12.77 1.34
N ARG A 295 22.54 -14.07 1.32
CA ARG A 295 22.39 -14.85 0.08
C ARG A 295 20.94 -14.82 -0.37
N PHE A 296 20.56 -13.79 -1.13
CA PHE A 296 19.15 -13.56 -1.47
C PHE A 296 18.57 -14.61 -2.43
N GLU A 297 19.40 -15.37 -3.14
CA GLU A 297 18.95 -16.58 -3.86
C GLU A 297 18.24 -17.58 -2.94
N LEU A 298 18.75 -17.77 -1.71
CA LEU A 298 18.12 -18.64 -0.72
C LEU A 298 16.79 -18.06 -0.23
N VAL A 299 16.64 -16.73 -0.22
CA VAL A 299 15.35 -16.08 0.08
C VAL A 299 14.31 -16.49 -0.96
N GLY A 300 14.66 -16.41 -2.24
CA GLY A 300 13.78 -16.80 -3.33
C GLY A 300 13.47 -18.30 -3.35
N ILE A 301 14.48 -19.16 -3.14
CA ILE A 301 14.29 -20.62 -3.01
C ILE A 301 13.36 -20.93 -1.83
N GLY A 302 13.57 -20.29 -0.68
CA GLY A 302 12.73 -20.47 0.50
C GLY A 302 11.26 -20.09 0.25
N MET A 303 11.01 -19.00 -0.49
CA MET A 303 9.66 -18.61 -0.92
C MET A 303 9.02 -19.65 -1.84
N VAL A 304 9.75 -20.17 -2.83
CA VAL A 304 9.24 -21.21 -3.74
C VAL A 304 8.92 -22.50 -2.99
N VAL A 305 9.80 -22.95 -2.09
CA VAL A 305 9.58 -24.13 -1.24
C VAL A 305 8.35 -23.94 -0.34
N TYR A 306 8.18 -22.77 0.25
CA TYR A 306 7.01 -22.44 1.05
C TYR A 306 5.72 -22.44 0.19
N GLY A 307 5.77 -21.89 -1.02
CA GLY A 307 4.68 -21.95 -2.01
C GLY A 307 4.32 -23.39 -2.40
N ALA A 308 5.31 -24.27 -2.58
CA ALA A 308 5.09 -25.70 -2.81
C ALA A 308 4.39 -26.37 -1.61
N GLY A 309 4.71 -25.97 -0.37
CA GLY A 309 3.98 -26.38 0.83
C GLY A 309 2.48 -26.04 0.76
N TRP A 310 2.13 -24.83 0.31
CA TRP A 310 0.74 -24.44 0.09
C TRP A 310 0.07 -25.20 -1.06
N ILE A 311 0.79 -25.52 -2.13
CA ILE A 311 0.28 -26.37 -3.22
C ILE A 311 -0.06 -27.77 -2.70
N LEU A 312 0.83 -28.38 -1.90
CA LEU A 312 0.57 -29.67 -1.26
C LEU A 312 -0.66 -29.60 -0.34
N CYS A 313 -0.82 -28.49 0.39
CA CYS A 313 -1.97 -28.26 1.25
C CYS A 313 -3.28 -28.14 0.46
N ALA A 314 -3.26 -27.40 -0.66
CA ALA A 314 -4.43 -27.10 -1.47
C ALA A 314 -4.80 -28.20 -2.48
N HIS A 315 -3.89 -29.12 -2.78
CA HIS A 315 -4.09 -30.18 -3.78
C HIS A 315 -5.38 -31.00 -3.55
N PRO A 316 -5.70 -31.48 -2.33
CA PRO A 316 -6.94 -32.21 -2.07
C PRO A 316 -8.21 -31.36 -2.26
N TRP A 317 -8.09 -30.03 -2.17
CA TRP A 317 -9.22 -29.10 -2.26
C TRP A 317 -9.62 -28.78 -3.71
N ALA A 318 -8.69 -28.89 -4.65
CA ALA A 318 -8.94 -28.60 -6.06
C ALA A 318 -10.10 -29.43 -6.64
N GLY A 319 -10.21 -30.70 -6.23
CA GLY A 319 -11.32 -31.58 -6.61
C GLY A 319 -12.68 -31.10 -6.10
N ILE A 320 -12.74 -30.54 -4.88
CA ILE A 320 -13.97 -29.96 -4.32
C ILE A 320 -14.46 -28.81 -5.17
N VAL A 321 -13.55 -27.88 -5.50
CA VAL A 321 -13.89 -26.67 -6.26
C VAL A 321 -14.40 -27.06 -7.64
N ARG A 322 -13.73 -27.98 -8.34
CA ARG A 322 -14.13 -28.47 -9.68
C ARG A 322 -15.50 -29.15 -9.67
N ASN A 323 -15.78 -29.98 -8.66
CA ASN A 323 -17.01 -30.77 -8.61
C ASN A 323 -18.21 -30.02 -8.01
N SER A 324 -17.98 -28.87 -7.35
CA SER A 324 -19.00 -28.08 -6.68
C SER A 324 -20.17 -27.63 -7.56
N ARG A 325 -19.92 -27.39 -8.87
CA ARG A 325 -20.95 -27.00 -9.85
C ARG A 325 -22.00 -28.10 -10.11
N ARG A 326 -21.70 -29.36 -9.77
CA ARG A 326 -22.56 -30.52 -10.06
C ARG A 326 -23.44 -30.96 -8.88
N VAL A 327 -23.21 -30.45 -7.67
CA VAL A 327 -23.72 -31.09 -6.42
C VAL A 327 -24.66 -30.20 -5.58
N SER A 328 -24.75 -28.89 -5.80
CA SER A 328 -25.48 -28.00 -4.86
C SER A 328 -26.77 -27.39 -5.45
N HIS A 329 -27.93 -27.79 -4.93
CA HIS A 329 -29.25 -27.18 -5.23
C HIS A 329 -29.65 -26.04 -4.27
N GLU A 330 -28.93 -25.83 -3.17
CA GLU A 330 -29.09 -24.67 -2.28
C GLU A 330 -27.94 -23.68 -2.51
N PRO A 331 -28.12 -22.35 -2.51
CA PRO A 331 -27.03 -21.40 -2.62
C PRO A 331 -26.24 -21.35 -1.28
N PRO A 332 -25.03 -21.94 -1.19
CA PRO A 332 -24.17 -21.77 -0.02
C PRO A 332 -23.52 -20.39 -0.04
N ALA A 333 -23.17 -19.85 1.13
CA ALA A 333 -22.49 -18.55 1.27
C ALA A 333 -21.34 -18.39 0.26
N VAL A 334 -21.59 -17.68 -0.83
CA VAL A 334 -20.71 -17.52 -1.98
C VAL A 334 -19.46 -16.75 -1.60
N PHE A 335 -19.60 -15.71 -0.78
CA PHE A 335 -18.50 -14.92 -0.30
C PHE A 335 -17.50 -15.75 0.51
N ALA A 336 -17.96 -16.52 1.50
CA ALA A 336 -17.06 -17.31 2.35
C ALA A 336 -16.24 -18.33 1.53
N ARG A 337 -16.89 -19.06 0.62
CA ARG A 337 -16.22 -20.05 -0.26
C ARG A 337 -15.17 -19.41 -1.17
N SER A 338 -15.57 -18.33 -1.85
CA SER A 338 -14.71 -17.67 -2.84
C SER A 338 -13.58 -16.87 -2.19
N SER A 339 -13.86 -16.13 -1.12
CA SER A 339 -12.87 -15.39 -0.33
C SER A 339 -11.74 -16.31 0.15
N VAL A 340 -12.08 -17.45 0.75
CA VAL A 340 -11.09 -18.43 1.24
C VAL A 340 -10.30 -19.06 0.09
N ALA A 341 -10.95 -19.40 -1.03
CA ALA A 341 -10.27 -19.97 -2.19
C ALA A 341 -9.27 -18.97 -2.81
N PHE A 342 -9.68 -17.72 -3.02
CA PHE A 342 -8.80 -16.69 -3.54
C PHE A 342 -7.67 -16.32 -2.57
N ALA A 343 -7.89 -16.36 -1.25
CA ALA A 343 -6.82 -16.13 -0.29
C ALA A 343 -5.69 -17.16 -0.43
N VAL A 344 -6.03 -18.43 -0.66
CA VAL A 344 -5.05 -19.50 -0.95
C VAL A 344 -4.32 -19.24 -2.29
N LEU A 345 -5.03 -18.74 -3.30
CA LEU A 345 -4.40 -18.36 -4.58
C LEU A 345 -3.43 -17.18 -4.41
N TRP A 346 -3.79 -16.16 -3.61
CA TRP A 346 -2.92 -15.01 -3.34
C TRP A 346 -1.62 -15.43 -2.66
N VAL A 347 -1.65 -16.29 -1.63
CA VAL A 347 -0.42 -16.73 -0.99
C VAL A 347 0.43 -17.60 -1.93
N ILE A 348 -0.16 -18.52 -2.70
CA ILE A 348 0.59 -19.34 -3.67
C ILE A 348 1.21 -18.45 -4.75
N GLY A 349 0.41 -17.60 -5.39
CA GLY A 349 0.86 -16.73 -6.47
C GLY A 349 1.95 -15.76 -6.01
N THR A 350 1.77 -15.14 -4.85
CA THR A 350 2.77 -14.21 -4.29
C THR A 350 4.09 -14.93 -3.99
N MET A 351 4.05 -16.12 -3.40
CA MET A 351 5.28 -16.86 -3.05
C MET A 351 6.03 -17.35 -4.28
N LEU A 352 5.32 -17.76 -5.34
CA LEU A 352 5.95 -18.16 -6.59
C LEU A 352 6.52 -16.96 -7.35
N VAL A 353 5.74 -15.90 -7.54
CA VAL A 353 6.19 -14.71 -8.28
C VAL A 353 7.33 -14.03 -7.55
N ALA A 354 7.17 -13.69 -6.27
CA ALA A 354 8.22 -13.05 -5.47
C ALA A 354 9.46 -13.95 -5.34
N GLY A 355 9.25 -15.27 -5.14
CA GLY A 355 10.34 -16.23 -5.04
C GLY A 355 11.16 -16.34 -6.32
N ILE A 356 10.49 -16.46 -7.48
CA ILE A 356 11.14 -16.51 -8.79
C ILE A 356 11.84 -15.18 -9.09
N SER A 357 11.17 -14.05 -8.87
CA SER A 357 11.76 -12.72 -9.07
C SER A 357 13.02 -12.53 -8.23
N GLN A 358 13.05 -13.02 -6.98
CA GLN A 358 14.23 -12.94 -6.12
C GLN A 358 15.36 -13.90 -6.56
N ILE A 359 15.03 -15.08 -7.10
CA ILE A 359 16.04 -15.99 -7.68
C ILE A 359 16.67 -15.36 -8.94
N LEU A 360 15.86 -14.69 -9.76
CA LEU A 360 16.34 -14.04 -10.99
C LEU A 360 17.12 -12.75 -10.71
N ASN A 361 16.98 -12.15 -9.52
CA ASN A 361 17.67 -10.93 -9.11
C ASN A 361 18.37 -11.16 -7.76
N PRO A 362 19.47 -11.92 -7.73
CA PRO A 362 20.09 -12.40 -6.49
C PRO A 362 20.87 -11.32 -5.72
N ASP A 363 21.20 -10.21 -6.36
CA ASP A 363 22.11 -9.19 -5.82
C ASP A 363 21.41 -8.20 -4.88
N GLU A 364 20.10 -8.05 -4.99
CA GLU A 364 19.29 -7.15 -4.17
C GLU A 364 18.13 -7.89 -3.50
N ILE A 365 17.77 -7.48 -2.28
CA ILE A 365 16.62 -8.03 -1.58
C ILE A 365 15.34 -7.40 -2.13
N ILE A 366 14.38 -8.22 -2.57
CA ILE A 366 13.13 -7.70 -3.13
C ILE A 366 12.31 -6.95 -2.08
N SER A 367 11.53 -5.97 -2.52
CA SER A 367 10.56 -5.28 -1.67
C SER A 367 9.57 -6.28 -1.06
N THR A 368 9.26 -6.14 0.23
CA THR A 368 8.33 -7.04 0.94
C THR A 368 6.92 -7.00 0.32
N PRO A 369 6.37 -8.13 -0.17
CA PRO A 369 5.03 -8.20 -0.78
C PRO A 369 3.91 -8.14 0.28
N THR A 370 3.87 -7.05 1.03
CA THR A 370 3.03 -6.91 2.23
C THR A 370 1.54 -6.86 1.88
N VAL A 371 1.16 -6.07 0.88
CA VAL A 371 -0.26 -5.92 0.47
C VAL A 371 -0.90 -7.25 0.06
N PRO A 372 -0.34 -8.04 -0.89
CA PRO A 372 -0.95 -9.30 -1.29
C PRO A 372 -0.96 -10.34 -0.15
N LEU A 373 0.03 -10.34 0.75
CA LEU A 373 0.06 -11.27 1.88
C LEU A 373 -0.87 -10.87 3.03
N VAL A 374 -0.95 -9.59 3.38
CA VAL A 374 -1.74 -9.12 4.51
C VAL A 374 -3.20 -8.96 4.10
N VAL A 375 -3.49 -8.36 2.95
CA VAL A 375 -4.86 -8.10 2.50
C VAL A 375 -5.39 -9.29 1.69
N GLY A 376 -4.67 -9.68 0.62
CA GLY A 376 -5.09 -10.75 -0.29
C GLY A 376 -5.13 -12.13 0.35
N PHE A 377 -4.19 -12.43 1.26
CA PHE A 377 -4.21 -13.67 2.05
C PHE A 377 -4.82 -13.45 3.45
N GLY A 378 -4.18 -12.70 4.33
CA GLY A 378 -4.56 -12.61 5.75
C GLY A 378 -6.00 -12.12 6.01
N ALA A 379 -6.32 -10.90 5.57
CA ALA A 379 -7.62 -10.26 5.82
C ALA A 379 -8.76 -10.98 5.10
N GLN A 380 -8.54 -11.30 3.82
CA GLN A 380 -9.50 -12.03 3.01
C GLN A 380 -9.78 -13.43 3.57
N LEU A 381 -8.76 -14.13 4.08
CA LEU A 381 -8.94 -15.43 4.74
C LEU A 381 -9.72 -15.29 6.05
N LEU A 382 -9.29 -14.39 6.95
CA LEU A 382 -9.93 -14.20 8.25
C LEU A 382 -11.41 -13.88 8.08
N ILE A 383 -11.73 -12.88 7.24
CA ILE A 383 -13.10 -12.44 7.02
C ILE A 383 -13.93 -13.54 6.34
N GLY A 384 -13.37 -14.23 5.33
CA GLY A 384 -14.04 -15.36 4.68
C GLY A 384 -14.36 -16.51 5.65
N VAL A 385 -13.42 -16.87 6.51
CA VAL A 385 -13.56 -17.91 7.54
C VAL A 385 -14.57 -17.49 8.62
N MET A 386 -14.53 -16.23 9.07
CA MET A 386 -15.47 -15.71 10.07
C MET A 386 -16.91 -15.64 9.56
N CYS A 387 -17.11 -15.38 8.25
CA CYS A 387 -18.43 -15.48 7.63
C CYS A 387 -19.08 -16.86 7.78
N TYR A 388 -18.29 -17.92 7.97
CA TYR A 388 -18.76 -19.28 8.21
C TYR A 388 -18.77 -19.67 9.70
N LEU A 389 -17.69 -19.36 10.44
CA LEU A 389 -17.52 -19.79 11.83
C LEU A 389 -18.45 -19.06 12.80
N LEU A 390 -18.73 -17.77 12.58
CA LEU A 390 -19.56 -16.99 13.50
C LEU A 390 -20.98 -17.57 13.61
N PRO A 391 -21.72 -17.82 12.50
CA PRO A 391 -23.04 -18.42 12.61
C PRO A 391 -23.03 -19.87 13.11
N SER A 392 -22.04 -20.67 12.68
CA SER A 392 -21.99 -22.09 13.01
C SER A 392 -21.67 -22.38 14.48
N THR A 393 -20.96 -21.47 15.17
CA THR A 393 -20.61 -21.62 16.59
C THR A 393 -21.62 -21.01 17.56
N MET A 394 -22.45 -20.06 17.12
CA MET A 394 -23.53 -19.48 17.95
C MET A 394 -24.65 -20.48 18.30
N GLY A 395 -24.80 -21.55 17.52
CA GLY A 395 -25.82 -22.58 17.72
C GLY A 395 -27.22 -22.17 17.23
N GLY A 396 -28.26 -22.88 17.67
CA GLY A 396 -29.65 -22.58 17.27
C GLY A 396 -30.26 -23.48 16.19
N GLY A 397 -29.59 -24.57 15.83
CA GLY A 397 -30.07 -25.52 14.81
C GLY A 397 -29.93 -24.99 13.37
N GLY A 398 -30.15 -25.89 12.40
CA GLY A 398 -29.84 -25.63 10.98
C GLY A 398 -30.52 -24.38 10.39
N LYS A 399 -31.78 -24.12 10.76
CA LYS A 399 -32.52 -22.94 10.27
C LYS A 399 -31.94 -21.61 10.76
N ALA A 400 -31.55 -21.51 12.03
CA ALA A 400 -30.97 -20.27 12.57
C ALA A 400 -29.57 -20.01 12.02
N VAL A 401 -28.76 -21.08 11.88
CA VAL A 401 -27.43 -21.00 11.26
C VAL A 401 -27.53 -20.59 9.79
N SER A 402 -28.49 -21.15 9.04
CA SER A 402 -28.72 -20.79 7.63
C SER A 402 -29.06 -19.31 7.46
N GLN A 403 -29.91 -18.75 8.33
CA GLN A 403 -30.22 -17.31 8.29
C GLN A 403 -29.02 -16.42 8.61
N GLY A 404 -28.18 -16.82 9.56
CA GLY A 404 -26.93 -16.11 9.86
C GLY A 404 -25.96 -16.11 8.68
N LEU A 405 -25.80 -17.27 8.02
CA LEU A 405 -25.00 -17.41 6.80
C LEU A 405 -25.54 -16.57 5.63
N ALA A 406 -26.86 -16.58 5.41
CA ALA A 406 -27.49 -15.77 4.36
C ALA A 406 -27.27 -14.26 4.57
N THR A 407 -27.30 -13.80 5.83
CA THR A 407 -27.03 -12.38 6.16
C THR A 407 -25.58 -12.00 5.82
N LEU A 408 -24.61 -12.87 6.13
CA LEU A 408 -23.19 -12.62 5.86
C LEU A 408 -22.82 -12.75 4.38
N ASP A 409 -23.67 -13.43 3.59
CA ASP A 409 -23.50 -13.58 2.14
C ASP A 409 -24.12 -12.44 1.32
N PHE A 410 -24.59 -11.38 1.97
CA PHE A 410 -25.10 -10.20 1.30
C PHE A 410 -24.07 -9.66 0.29
N MET A 411 -24.50 -9.51 -0.97
CA MET A 411 -23.66 -9.10 -2.10
C MET A 411 -22.38 -9.95 -2.31
N GLY A 412 -22.42 -11.23 -1.95
CA GLY A 412 -21.22 -12.07 -1.88
C GLY A 412 -20.34 -12.06 -3.13
N PRO A 413 -20.87 -12.31 -4.35
CA PRO A 413 -20.07 -12.24 -5.59
C PRO A 413 -19.45 -10.86 -5.82
N ALA A 414 -20.23 -9.78 -5.66
CA ALA A 414 -19.74 -8.41 -5.86
C ALA A 414 -18.62 -8.07 -4.89
N ARG A 415 -18.76 -8.43 -3.61
CA ARG A 415 -17.72 -8.25 -2.59
C ARG A 415 -16.45 -9.00 -2.94
N THR A 416 -16.54 -10.27 -3.35
CA THR A 416 -15.36 -11.04 -3.77
C THR A 416 -14.68 -10.41 -4.99
N THR A 417 -15.44 -9.93 -5.97
CA THR A 417 -14.90 -9.23 -7.14
C THR A 417 -14.21 -7.93 -6.75
N MET A 418 -14.86 -7.09 -5.93
CA MET A 418 -14.28 -5.83 -5.43
C MET A 418 -12.95 -6.07 -4.71
N VAL A 419 -12.88 -7.11 -3.86
CA VAL A 419 -11.64 -7.47 -3.17
C VAL A 419 -10.55 -7.86 -4.14
N ASN A 420 -10.80 -8.81 -5.05
CA ASN A 420 -9.73 -9.37 -5.88
C ASN A 420 -9.33 -8.48 -7.06
N VAL A 421 -10.30 -7.86 -7.74
CA VAL A 421 -10.01 -6.89 -8.81
C VAL A 421 -9.37 -5.64 -8.23
N GLY A 422 -9.89 -5.15 -7.10
CA GLY A 422 -9.30 -4.02 -6.39
C GLY A 422 -7.86 -4.30 -5.97
N LEU A 423 -7.57 -5.49 -5.44
CA LEU A 423 -6.20 -5.90 -5.09
C LEU A 423 -5.26 -6.00 -6.30
N ILE A 424 -5.74 -6.50 -7.44
CA ILE A 424 -4.93 -6.54 -8.67
C ILE A 424 -4.57 -5.12 -9.11
N LEU A 425 -5.55 -4.21 -9.15
CA LEU A 425 -5.30 -2.80 -9.49
C LEU A 425 -4.39 -2.11 -8.47
N TRP A 426 -4.44 -2.53 -7.21
CA TRP A 426 -3.59 -1.98 -6.15
C TRP A 426 -2.14 -2.50 -6.24
N VAL A 427 -1.91 -3.75 -6.64
CA VAL A 427 -0.55 -4.33 -6.68
C VAL A 427 0.16 -4.06 -8.00
N LEU A 428 -0.58 -3.86 -9.09
CA LEU A 428 0.02 -3.58 -10.40
C LEU A 428 0.55 -2.14 -10.49
N PRO A 429 1.63 -1.90 -11.26
CA PRO A 429 2.14 -0.56 -11.55
C PRO A 429 1.23 0.17 -12.56
N VAL A 430 -0.02 0.41 -12.18
CA VAL A 430 -1.02 1.17 -12.96
C VAL A 430 -1.07 2.62 -12.50
N GLY A 431 -1.64 3.51 -13.32
CA GLY A 431 -1.75 4.95 -13.00
C GLY A 431 -2.37 5.23 -11.62
N GLY A 432 -1.97 6.35 -11.00
CA GLY A 432 -2.26 6.65 -9.59
C GLY A 432 -3.74 6.58 -9.18
N TRP A 433 -4.67 7.01 -10.05
CA TRP A 433 -6.11 6.94 -9.74
C TRP A 433 -6.64 5.50 -9.69
N LEU A 434 -6.17 4.60 -10.57
CA LEU A 434 -6.55 3.18 -10.57
C LEU A 434 -6.06 2.47 -9.31
N HIS A 435 -4.87 2.84 -8.85
CA HIS A 435 -4.30 2.34 -7.61
C HIS A 435 -5.15 2.77 -6.40
N ILE A 436 -5.59 4.04 -6.36
CA ILE A 436 -6.51 4.56 -5.32
C ILE A 436 -7.84 3.82 -5.38
N VAL A 437 -8.51 3.79 -6.53
CA VAL A 437 -9.81 3.10 -6.72
C VAL A 437 -9.71 1.62 -6.33
N GLY A 438 -8.62 0.95 -6.72
CA GLY A 438 -8.35 -0.44 -6.37
C GLY A 438 -8.27 -0.66 -4.85
N SER A 439 -7.54 0.20 -4.15
CA SER A 439 -7.42 0.15 -2.69
C SER A 439 -8.75 0.36 -1.97
N PHE A 440 -9.57 1.33 -2.42
CA PHE A 440 -10.91 1.59 -1.87
C PHE A 440 -11.87 0.43 -2.13
N ALA A 441 -11.89 -0.11 -3.35
CA ALA A 441 -12.73 -1.26 -3.69
C ALA A 441 -12.40 -2.48 -2.82
N ALA A 442 -11.11 -2.78 -2.64
CA ALA A 442 -10.66 -3.87 -1.78
C ALA A 442 -11.02 -3.64 -0.31
N GLY A 443 -10.78 -2.42 0.19
CA GLY A 443 -11.12 -2.01 1.56
C GLY A 443 -12.62 -2.15 1.86
N ILE A 444 -13.49 -1.60 1.00
CA ILE A 444 -14.95 -1.64 1.18
C ILE A 444 -15.46 -3.09 1.18
N GLY A 445 -15.01 -3.92 0.23
CA GLY A 445 -15.44 -5.32 0.13
C GLY A 445 -15.18 -6.14 1.40
N LEU A 446 -14.05 -5.86 2.08
CA LEU A 446 -13.70 -6.44 3.38
C LEU A 446 -14.44 -5.78 4.55
N ALA A 447 -14.49 -4.44 4.60
CA ALA A 447 -15.05 -3.67 5.71
C ALA A 447 -16.56 -3.92 5.92
N MET A 448 -17.30 -4.26 4.86
CA MET A 448 -18.72 -4.67 4.94
C MET A 448 -18.97 -5.81 5.94
N PHE A 449 -17.97 -6.63 6.26
CA PHE A 449 -18.10 -7.70 7.24
C PHE A 449 -18.54 -7.21 8.63
N VAL A 450 -18.02 -6.06 9.10
CA VAL A 450 -18.28 -5.58 10.47
C VAL A 450 -19.77 -5.31 10.73
N PRO A 451 -20.47 -4.48 9.93
CA PRO A 451 -21.91 -4.28 10.12
C PRO A 451 -22.71 -5.56 9.85
N LEU A 452 -22.34 -6.35 8.83
CA LEU A 452 -23.05 -7.60 8.50
C LEU A 452 -22.94 -8.64 9.62
N ALA A 453 -21.81 -8.73 10.32
CA ALA A 453 -21.63 -9.62 11.48
C ALA A 453 -22.55 -9.25 12.63
N ALA A 454 -22.71 -7.95 12.93
CA ALA A 454 -23.63 -7.48 13.96
C ALA A 454 -25.10 -7.79 13.60
N VAL A 455 -25.49 -7.57 12.34
CA VAL A 455 -26.85 -7.88 11.85
C VAL A 455 -27.10 -9.39 11.83
N SER A 456 -26.13 -10.18 11.38
CA SER A 456 -26.20 -11.65 11.36
C SER A 456 -26.42 -12.22 12.76
N ALA A 457 -25.66 -11.74 13.75
CA ALA A 457 -25.82 -12.16 15.14
C ALA A 457 -27.22 -11.81 15.68
N LYS A 458 -27.74 -10.60 15.42
CA LYS A 458 -29.09 -10.19 15.82
C LYS A 458 -30.17 -11.08 15.18
N ASN A 459 -30.07 -11.32 13.87
CA ASN A 459 -31.03 -12.15 13.13
C ASN A 459 -31.03 -13.59 13.63
N GLN A 460 -29.87 -14.17 13.88
CA GLN A 460 -29.76 -15.54 14.39
C GLN A 460 -30.32 -15.67 15.81
N VAL A 461 -30.06 -14.71 16.71
CA VAL A 461 -30.66 -14.70 18.05
C VAL A 461 -32.18 -14.60 17.99
N LYS A 462 -32.73 -13.76 17.09
CA LYS A 462 -34.18 -13.67 16.85
C LYS A 462 -34.76 -15.01 16.39
N ALA A 463 -34.07 -15.69 15.48
CA ALA A 463 -34.47 -17.02 14.99
C ALA A 463 -34.48 -18.07 16.10
N ILE A 464 -33.46 -18.06 16.97
CA ILE A 464 -33.35 -18.96 18.12
C ILE A 464 -34.53 -18.74 19.07
N ARG A 465 -34.84 -17.48 19.40
CA ARG A 465 -35.96 -17.14 20.28
C ARG A 465 -37.30 -17.56 19.68
N ALA A 466 -37.50 -17.32 18.38
CA ALA A 466 -38.71 -17.74 17.68
C ALA A 466 -38.88 -19.27 17.72
N GLN A 467 -37.82 -20.04 17.46
CA GLN A 467 -37.87 -21.50 17.54
C GLN A 467 -38.15 -22.00 18.97
N ALA A 468 -37.57 -21.36 19.98
CA ALA A 468 -37.85 -21.68 21.38
C ALA A 468 -39.32 -21.41 21.74
N ALA A 469 -39.88 -20.29 21.27
CA ALA A 469 -41.29 -19.96 21.45
C ALA A 469 -42.21 -20.98 20.73
N THR A 470 -41.88 -21.40 19.51
CA THR A 470 -42.64 -22.43 18.78
C THR A 470 -42.58 -23.78 19.49
N ARG A 471 -41.41 -24.17 20.03
CA ARG A 471 -41.26 -25.42 20.81
C ARG A 471 -42.08 -25.38 22.09
N ARG A 472 -42.07 -24.23 22.79
CA ARG A 472 -42.88 -24.03 24.00
C ARG A 472 -44.38 -24.11 23.68
N LYS A 473 -44.83 -23.42 22.62
CA LYS A 473 -46.22 -23.49 22.16
C LYS A 473 -46.65 -24.93 21.81
N LYS A 474 -45.80 -25.70 21.12
CA LYS A 474 -46.08 -27.11 20.83
C LYS A 474 -46.12 -28.00 22.08
N ALA A 475 -45.25 -27.72 23.06
CA ALA A 475 -45.26 -28.44 24.34
C ALA A 475 -46.52 -28.11 25.15
N ASP A 476 -46.96 -26.85 25.14
CA ASP A 476 -48.19 -26.40 25.79
C ASP A 476 -49.44 -27.00 25.08
N GLU A 477 -49.45 -27.06 23.75
CA GLU A 477 -50.50 -27.72 22.95
C GLU A 477 -50.55 -29.25 23.17
N GLN A 478 -49.40 -29.92 23.31
CA GLN A 478 -49.34 -31.35 23.65
C GLN A 478 -49.70 -31.64 25.10
N ALA A 479 -49.41 -30.74 26.03
CA ALA A 479 -49.85 -30.84 27.42
C ALA A 479 -51.39 -30.67 27.51
N ALA A 480 -51.95 -29.74 26.74
CA ALA A 480 -53.40 -29.54 26.63
C ALA A 480 -54.14 -30.69 25.94
N SER A 481 -53.51 -31.40 24.99
CA SER A 481 -54.12 -32.57 24.35
C SER A 481 -54.03 -33.86 25.18
N SER A 482 -53.23 -33.89 26.25
CA SER A 482 -53.05 -35.07 27.11
C SER A 482 -54.10 -35.23 28.22
N THR A 483 -55.13 -34.37 28.25
CA THR A 483 -56.19 -34.36 29.27
C THR A 483 -57.58 -34.78 28.80
N SER A 484 -57.72 -35.41 27.61
CA SER A 484 -59.02 -35.90 27.12
C SER A 484 -58.95 -37.37 26.67
N PRO A 485 -59.95 -38.24 27.00
CA PRO A 485 -59.93 -39.64 26.61
C PRO A 485 -60.10 -39.81 25.10
N ALA A 486 -59.51 -40.90 24.60
CA ALA A 486 -59.40 -41.28 23.20
C ALA A 486 -60.74 -41.36 22.45
N ASP A 487 -60.71 -40.98 21.18
CA ASP A 487 -61.52 -41.65 20.18
C ASP A 487 -60.71 -41.84 18.88
N GLU A 488 -60.70 -43.07 18.39
CA GLU A 488 -60.04 -43.51 17.17
C GLU A 488 -60.91 -43.16 15.98
N THR A 489 -60.38 -42.41 15.01
CA THR A 489 -60.68 -42.65 13.58
C THR A 489 -59.59 -42.04 12.72
N GLY A 490 -59.00 -42.87 11.87
CA GLY A 490 -57.94 -42.46 10.96
C GLY A 490 -58.46 -41.56 9.83
N THR A 491 -57.61 -40.62 9.40
CA THR A 491 -57.55 -40.18 8.00
C THR A 491 -56.16 -39.61 7.71
N ASN A 492 -55.55 -40.11 6.65
CA ASN A 492 -54.33 -39.58 6.04
C ASN A 492 -54.62 -38.17 5.49
N ALA A 493 -54.06 -37.13 6.13
CA ALA A 493 -54.04 -35.78 5.58
C ALA A 493 -52.62 -35.43 5.11
N ALA A 494 -52.46 -35.34 3.79
CA ALA A 494 -51.24 -34.93 3.12
C ALA A 494 -50.77 -33.55 3.61
N ARG A 495 -49.49 -33.48 3.97
CA ARG A 495 -48.81 -32.29 4.48
C ARG A 495 -48.59 -31.29 3.33
N ALA A 496 -49.44 -30.27 3.27
CA ALA A 496 -49.27 -29.15 2.34
C ALA A 496 -47.96 -28.39 2.60
N ILE A 497 -47.16 -28.22 1.54
CA ILE A 497 -45.95 -27.40 1.49
C ILE A 497 -46.39 -25.95 1.18
N PRO A 498 -46.01 -24.93 1.96
CA PRO A 498 -46.35 -23.55 1.64
C PRO A 498 -45.53 -23.05 0.43
N PRO A 499 -46.09 -22.21 -0.46
CA PRO A 499 -45.39 -21.72 -1.64
C PRO A 499 -44.32 -20.69 -1.25
N ASN A 500 -43.16 -20.78 -1.90
CA ASN A 500 -42.14 -19.73 -1.84
C ASN A 500 -42.61 -18.48 -2.62
N PRO A 501 -42.24 -17.26 -2.19
CA PRO A 501 -42.51 -16.05 -2.98
C PRO A 501 -41.63 -16.02 -4.25
N PRO A 502 -42.07 -15.33 -5.32
CA PRO A 502 -41.35 -15.32 -6.59
C PRO A 502 -40.08 -14.47 -6.48
N HIS A 503 -38.94 -15.08 -6.77
CA HIS A 503 -37.71 -14.33 -7.05
C HIS A 503 -37.74 -13.87 -8.51
N SER A 504 -37.97 -12.57 -8.72
CA SER A 504 -37.75 -11.92 -10.01
C SER A 504 -36.27 -12.04 -10.39
N ARG A 505 -35.99 -12.73 -11.49
CA ARG A 505 -34.67 -12.73 -12.12
C ARG A 505 -34.50 -11.41 -12.88
N SER A 506 -33.60 -10.54 -12.45
CA SER A 506 -33.15 -9.41 -13.28
C SER A 506 -32.01 -9.88 -14.21
N PRO A 507 -31.95 -9.38 -15.45
CA PRO A 507 -31.00 -9.83 -16.48
C PRO A 507 -29.58 -9.27 -16.29
N LEU A 508 -29.23 -8.76 -15.10
CA LEU A 508 -27.90 -8.18 -14.82
C LEU A 508 -26.83 -9.23 -14.45
N ALA A 509 -27.22 -10.48 -14.19
CA ALA A 509 -26.29 -11.55 -13.81
C ALA A 509 -25.53 -12.18 -15.01
N GLN A 510 -25.92 -11.86 -16.25
CA GLN A 510 -25.29 -12.41 -17.46
C GLN A 510 -24.23 -11.49 -18.08
N VAL A 511 -24.14 -10.22 -17.68
CA VAL A 511 -23.10 -9.27 -18.17
C VAL A 511 -21.80 -9.39 -17.35
N ALA A 512 -21.87 -9.90 -16.12
CA ALA A 512 -20.69 -10.10 -15.26
C ALA A 512 -19.83 -11.33 -15.62
N ALA A 513 -20.38 -12.29 -16.38
CA ALA A 513 -19.68 -13.50 -16.76
C ALA A 513 -18.76 -13.32 -17.98
N THR A 514 -19.04 -12.33 -18.84
CA THR A 514 -18.31 -12.10 -20.10
C THR A 514 -17.05 -11.25 -19.90
N MET A 515 -17.02 -10.38 -18.89
CA MET A 515 -15.85 -9.54 -18.56
C MET A 515 -14.72 -10.29 -17.83
N SER A 516 -15.01 -11.45 -17.25
CA SER A 516 -14.02 -12.28 -16.56
C SER A 516 -13.14 -13.11 -17.51
N ALA A 517 -13.56 -13.28 -18.77
CA ALA A 517 -12.84 -14.09 -19.76
C ALA A 517 -11.77 -13.28 -20.53
N ILE A 518 -11.87 -11.95 -20.57
CA ILE A 518 -10.94 -11.08 -21.31
C ILE A 518 -9.75 -10.65 -20.44
N ALA A 519 -9.93 -10.55 -19.11
CA ALA A 519 -8.85 -10.23 -18.18
C ALA A 519 -7.86 -11.37 -17.93
N LEU A 520 -8.22 -12.62 -18.22
CA LEU A 520 -7.35 -13.79 -17.98
C LEU A 520 -6.35 -14.05 -19.12
N ILE A 521 -6.54 -13.44 -20.29
CA ILE A 521 -5.67 -13.62 -21.47
C ILE A 521 -4.59 -12.52 -21.53
N ALA A 522 -4.77 -11.41 -20.83
CA ALA A 522 -3.77 -10.33 -20.73
C ALA A 522 -2.61 -10.60 -19.74
N CYS A 523 -2.72 -11.63 -18.89
CA CYS A 523 -1.70 -11.93 -17.86
C CYS A 523 -0.58 -12.87 -18.30
N THR A 524 -0.53 -13.28 -19.57
CA THR A 524 0.47 -14.27 -20.05
C THR A 524 1.60 -13.69 -20.91
N THR A 525 1.67 -12.37 -21.13
CA THR A 525 2.65 -11.78 -22.06
C THR A 525 3.47 -10.60 -21.55
N LEU A 526 3.42 -10.25 -20.26
CA LEU A 526 4.28 -9.18 -19.71
C LEU A 526 4.98 -9.61 -18.40
N ALA A 527 5.73 -10.71 -18.48
CA ALA A 527 6.64 -11.17 -17.42
C ALA A 527 8.10 -11.30 -17.92
N ILE A 528 8.45 -10.55 -18.97
CA ILE A 528 9.82 -10.42 -19.44
C ILE A 528 10.03 -8.92 -19.67
N THR A 529 11.08 -8.36 -19.04
CA THR A 529 11.51 -6.96 -19.01
C THR A 529 10.96 -6.11 -17.85
N GLY A 530 11.88 -5.66 -16.99
CA GLY A 530 11.59 -4.76 -15.87
C GLY A 530 12.50 -4.98 -14.65
N THR A 531 13.81 -4.94 -14.84
CA THR A 531 14.81 -4.92 -13.78
C THR A 531 15.35 -3.50 -13.56
N GLY A 532 15.56 -3.15 -12.29
CA GLY A 532 16.33 -1.98 -11.83
C GLY A 532 15.53 -1.11 -10.85
N SER A 533 16.05 -0.65 -9.71
CA SER A 533 17.34 -0.79 -9.01
C SER A 533 17.19 -0.12 -7.64
N GLY A 534 18.07 -0.43 -6.68
CA GLY A 534 18.62 0.62 -5.82
C GLY A 534 18.94 0.24 -4.39
N SER A 535 20.22 0.01 -4.09
CA SER A 535 20.79 0.26 -2.77
C SER A 535 22.18 0.90 -2.90
N SER A 536 22.42 1.89 -2.04
CA SER A 536 23.59 2.77 -2.04
C SER A 536 24.70 2.28 -1.10
N ASP A 537 25.93 2.62 -1.48
CA ASP A 537 27.21 2.32 -0.85
C ASP A 537 27.44 3.02 0.51
N ASN A 538 28.27 2.39 1.36
CA ASN A 538 29.07 3.10 2.35
C ASN A 538 30.50 2.55 2.40
N SER A 539 31.47 3.46 2.49
CA SER A 539 32.89 3.30 2.16
C SER A 539 33.81 3.13 3.38
N GLY A 540 34.74 2.16 3.33
CA GLY A 540 35.90 2.03 4.22
C GLY A 540 37.13 1.61 3.42
N GLY A 541 38.20 2.42 3.44
CA GLY A 541 39.35 2.30 2.54
C GLY A 541 40.48 1.41 3.05
N SER A 542 41.02 0.58 2.14
CA SER A 542 42.38 0.03 2.21
C SER A 542 43.22 0.63 1.08
N THR A 543 44.45 1.02 1.37
CA THR A 543 45.34 1.71 0.41
C THR A 543 45.96 0.69 -0.56
N VAL A 544 45.48 0.67 -1.80
CA VAL A 544 46.08 -0.08 -2.92
C VAL A 544 47.28 0.71 -3.46
N ALA A 545 48.45 0.07 -3.57
CA ALA A 545 49.66 0.68 -4.12
C ALA A 545 49.59 0.81 -5.65
N ALA A 546 50.18 1.87 -6.22
CA ALA A 546 50.21 2.10 -7.66
C ALA A 546 51.12 1.09 -8.37
N THR A 547 50.64 0.49 -9.46
CA THR A 547 51.38 -0.50 -10.27
C THR A 547 52.39 0.14 -11.22
N GLY A 548 52.20 1.42 -11.56
CA GLY A 548 52.96 2.12 -12.59
C GLY A 548 52.48 1.85 -14.02
N HIS A 549 51.46 1.01 -14.23
CA HIS A 549 50.88 0.71 -15.53
C HIS A 549 49.68 1.60 -15.87
N THR A 550 49.38 1.76 -17.17
CA THR A 550 48.22 2.53 -17.66
C THR A 550 47.35 1.67 -18.56
N THR A 551 46.11 1.43 -18.15
CA THR A 551 45.07 0.79 -18.96
C THR A 551 44.42 1.85 -19.85
N SER A 552 44.37 1.63 -21.17
CA SER A 552 43.75 2.56 -22.12
C SER A 552 42.46 1.98 -22.72
N VAL A 553 41.37 2.74 -22.73
CA VAL A 553 40.06 2.32 -23.25
C VAL A 553 39.43 3.42 -24.10
N THR A 554 38.76 3.04 -25.19
CA THR A 554 37.88 3.94 -25.95
C THR A 554 36.43 3.66 -25.55
N VAL A 555 35.71 4.71 -25.16
CA VAL A 555 34.28 4.68 -24.82
C VAL A 555 33.54 5.49 -25.88
N THR A 556 32.50 4.92 -26.48
CA THR A 556 31.66 5.61 -27.46
C THR A 556 30.36 6.07 -26.81
N ALA A 557 30.03 7.34 -26.89
CA ALA A 557 28.69 7.84 -26.57
C ALA A 557 27.80 7.72 -27.81
N LYS A 558 26.68 7.01 -27.69
CA LYS A 558 25.66 6.90 -28.75
C LYS A 558 24.27 6.95 -28.11
N GLY A 559 23.50 7.99 -28.46
CA GLY A 559 22.26 8.31 -27.76
C GLY A 559 22.51 8.56 -26.26
N MET A 560 21.63 8.06 -25.39
CA MET A 560 21.74 8.24 -23.93
C MET A 560 22.55 7.11 -23.24
N SER A 561 23.59 6.59 -23.88
CA SER A 561 24.39 5.50 -23.32
C SER A 561 25.87 5.57 -23.72
N PHE A 562 26.73 5.09 -22.83
CA PHE A 562 28.12 4.79 -23.15
C PHE A 562 28.25 3.34 -23.62
N SER A 563 29.12 3.09 -24.59
CA SER A 563 29.45 1.77 -25.09
C SER A 563 30.97 1.61 -25.22
N PRO A 564 31.62 0.74 -24.42
CA PRO A 564 31.01 -0.01 -23.31
C PRO A 564 30.57 0.91 -22.15
N ASN A 565 29.51 0.53 -21.41
CA ASN A 565 29.08 1.18 -20.17
C ASN A 565 29.72 0.57 -18.90
N SER A 566 30.56 -0.45 -19.06
CA SER A 566 31.34 -1.06 -17.99
C SER A 566 32.70 -1.48 -18.51
N ILE A 567 33.77 -1.13 -17.79
CA ILE A 567 35.16 -1.44 -18.13
C ILE A 567 35.87 -2.03 -16.92
N ASP A 568 36.77 -2.99 -17.13
CA ASP A 568 37.53 -3.63 -16.06
C ASP A 568 38.98 -3.12 -16.08
N VAL A 569 39.48 -2.66 -14.94
CA VAL A 569 40.84 -2.11 -14.77
C VAL A 569 41.54 -2.86 -13.63
N PRO A 570 42.81 -3.29 -13.77
CA PRO A 570 43.56 -3.86 -12.65
C PRO A 570 43.71 -2.90 -11.46
N ALA A 571 43.69 -3.41 -10.24
CA ALA A 571 43.88 -2.59 -9.05
C ALA A 571 45.25 -1.91 -9.07
N GLY A 572 45.30 -0.59 -8.94
CA GLY A 572 46.55 0.18 -8.91
C GLY A 572 47.05 0.70 -10.25
N ASP A 573 46.36 0.44 -11.36
CA ASP A 573 46.63 1.03 -12.68
C ASP A 573 46.08 2.46 -12.81
N ARG A 574 46.68 3.28 -13.68
CA ARG A 574 46.04 4.50 -14.21
C ARG A 574 45.11 4.14 -15.35
N LEU A 575 44.02 4.90 -15.54
CA LEU A 575 43.10 4.70 -16.66
C LEU A 575 43.18 5.89 -17.64
N LYS A 576 43.44 5.61 -18.91
CA LYS A 576 43.36 6.58 -20.01
C LYS A 576 42.10 6.31 -20.83
N VAL A 577 41.17 7.26 -20.87
CA VAL A 577 39.89 7.09 -21.58
C VAL A 577 39.81 8.05 -22.76
N THR A 578 39.52 7.51 -23.95
CA THR A 578 39.14 8.29 -25.12
C THR A 578 37.62 8.20 -25.29
N LEU A 579 36.90 9.30 -25.13
CA LEU A 579 35.47 9.39 -25.44
C LEU A 579 35.28 9.78 -26.91
N LYS A 580 34.55 8.96 -27.66
CA LYS A 580 34.10 9.25 -29.02
C LYS A 580 32.59 9.53 -29.02
N ASN A 581 32.16 10.67 -29.54
CA ASN A 581 30.74 10.99 -29.63
C ASN A 581 30.18 10.60 -31.00
N ASP A 582 29.51 9.44 -31.10
CA ASP A 582 28.81 8.97 -32.30
C ASP A 582 27.29 9.24 -32.23
N GLY A 583 26.85 10.08 -31.30
CA GLY A 583 25.46 10.52 -31.13
C GLY A 583 25.14 11.82 -31.87
N ASP A 584 23.95 12.35 -31.61
CA ASP A 584 23.43 13.61 -32.15
C ASP A 584 23.37 14.75 -31.12
N GLN A 585 23.71 14.45 -29.86
CA GLN A 585 23.78 15.38 -28.74
C GLN A 585 25.22 15.56 -28.25
N VAL A 586 25.50 16.67 -27.56
CA VAL A 586 26.79 16.88 -26.88
C VAL A 586 26.89 15.91 -25.71
N HIS A 587 28.07 15.33 -25.50
CA HIS A 587 28.35 14.41 -24.40
C HIS A 587 29.70 14.74 -23.78
N ASP A 588 29.90 14.32 -22.54
CA ASP A 588 31.20 14.28 -21.89
C ASP A 588 31.29 13.02 -21.03
N LEU A 589 32.45 12.79 -20.44
CA LEU A 589 32.65 11.73 -19.47
C LEU A 589 33.51 12.25 -18.33
N LYS A 590 32.94 12.24 -17.13
CA LYS A 590 33.60 12.56 -15.87
C LYS A 590 33.67 11.33 -14.99
N LEU A 591 34.81 11.07 -14.35
CA LEU A 591 34.97 10.06 -13.32
C LEU A 591 34.85 10.67 -11.92
N ALA A 592 34.53 9.84 -10.92
CA ALA A 592 34.42 10.28 -9.54
C ALA A 592 35.73 10.84 -8.93
N ASP A 593 36.88 10.60 -9.54
CA ASP A 593 38.17 11.18 -9.15
C ASP A 593 38.37 12.62 -9.66
N GLY A 594 37.39 13.15 -10.40
CA GLY A 594 37.40 14.51 -10.95
C GLY A 594 38.01 14.62 -12.35
N SER A 595 38.58 13.54 -12.89
CA SER A 595 39.09 13.53 -14.27
C SER A 595 37.95 13.49 -15.29
N GLU A 596 38.06 14.28 -16.37
CA GLU A 596 36.99 14.43 -17.35
C GLU A 596 37.49 14.79 -18.77
N THR A 597 36.64 14.54 -19.78
CA THR A 597 36.91 14.87 -21.20
C THR A 597 36.65 16.33 -21.56
N GLY A 598 35.82 17.03 -20.78
CA GLY A 598 35.08 18.21 -21.23
C GLY A 598 34.02 17.88 -22.29
N LYS A 599 33.24 18.88 -22.72
CA LYS A 599 32.20 18.73 -23.76
C LYS A 599 32.80 18.21 -25.08
N VAL A 600 32.21 17.17 -25.65
CA VAL A 600 32.58 16.52 -26.92
C VAL A 600 31.39 16.64 -27.86
N ASP A 601 31.56 17.35 -28.97
CA ASP A 601 30.49 17.55 -29.96
C ASP A 601 30.24 16.27 -30.78
N PRO A 602 29.03 16.09 -31.37
CA PRO A 602 28.76 15.01 -32.31
C PRO A 602 29.84 14.85 -33.40
N GLY A 603 30.42 13.66 -33.52
CA GLY A 603 31.51 13.32 -34.43
C GLY A 603 32.92 13.60 -33.91
N GLU A 604 33.08 14.22 -32.74
CA GLU A 604 34.37 14.52 -32.12
C GLU A 604 34.86 13.39 -31.18
N SER A 605 36.14 13.41 -30.81
CA SER A 605 36.70 12.55 -29.76
C SER A 605 37.69 13.30 -28.88
N LYS A 606 37.62 13.11 -27.57
CA LYS A 606 38.56 13.70 -26.59
C LYS A 606 39.07 12.63 -25.61
N THR A 607 40.27 12.83 -25.08
CA THR A 607 40.94 11.88 -24.20
C THR A 607 41.37 12.53 -22.89
N PHE A 608 41.20 11.83 -21.77
CA PHE A 608 41.80 12.19 -20.48
C PHE A 608 42.49 10.98 -19.84
N THR A 609 43.33 11.24 -18.83
CA THR A 609 43.96 10.18 -18.02
C THR A 609 43.61 10.42 -16.55
N SER A 610 42.98 9.44 -15.91
CA SER A 610 42.59 9.44 -14.51
C SER A 610 43.78 9.29 -13.56
N GLY A 611 43.51 9.39 -12.25
CA GLY A 611 44.41 8.92 -11.20
C GLY A 611 44.53 7.39 -11.16
N VAL A 612 45.19 6.88 -10.12
CA VAL A 612 45.33 5.43 -9.88
C VAL A 612 43.98 4.86 -9.41
N ILE A 613 43.49 3.83 -10.10
CA ILE A 613 42.21 3.18 -9.80
C ILE A 613 42.42 2.14 -8.69
N THR A 614 42.03 2.50 -7.47
CA THR A 614 42.21 1.68 -6.26
C THR A 614 40.90 1.06 -5.75
N LYS A 615 39.76 1.61 -6.15
CA LYS A 615 38.42 1.09 -5.87
C LYS A 615 37.52 1.18 -7.11
N LYS A 616 36.46 0.36 -7.14
CA LYS A 616 35.39 0.47 -8.14
C LYS A 616 34.94 1.94 -8.20
N THR A 617 34.92 2.51 -9.40
CA THR A 617 34.69 3.94 -9.61
C THR A 617 33.62 4.12 -10.67
N LYS A 618 32.72 5.08 -10.47
CA LYS A 618 31.73 5.47 -11.47
C LYS A 618 32.23 6.62 -12.32
N GLY A 619 31.78 6.64 -13.57
CA GLY A 619 31.78 7.78 -14.45
C GLY A 619 30.38 8.09 -14.95
N TRP A 620 30.18 9.31 -15.42
CA TRP A 620 28.89 9.73 -15.96
C TRP A 620 29.08 10.87 -16.96
N CYS A 621 28.06 11.08 -17.79
CA CYS A 621 27.89 12.28 -18.58
C CYS A 621 27.37 13.40 -17.66
N THR A 622 28.11 14.49 -17.54
CA THR A 622 27.73 15.66 -16.73
C THR A 622 26.72 16.55 -17.44
N ILE A 623 26.51 16.35 -18.75
CA ILE A 623 25.46 17.05 -19.49
C ILE A 623 24.13 16.89 -18.73
N PRO A 624 23.45 18.00 -18.36
CA PRO A 624 22.30 17.96 -17.48
C PRO A 624 21.24 16.92 -17.88
N GLY A 625 20.85 16.09 -16.93
CA GLY A 625 19.83 15.06 -17.14
C GLY A 625 20.30 13.81 -17.89
N HIS A 626 21.49 13.81 -18.49
CA HIS A 626 22.01 12.64 -19.19
C HIS A 626 22.30 11.48 -18.23
N GLN A 627 22.91 11.77 -17.07
CA GLN A 627 23.08 10.79 -16.00
C GLN A 627 21.73 10.23 -15.51
N MET A 628 20.72 11.09 -15.32
CA MET A 628 19.38 10.65 -14.88
C MET A 628 18.69 9.71 -15.88
N ARG A 629 19.06 9.79 -17.16
CA ARG A 629 18.59 8.89 -18.22
C ARG A 629 19.51 7.68 -18.44
N GLY A 630 20.50 7.48 -17.56
CA GLY A 630 21.35 6.28 -17.53
C GLY A 630 22.69 6.40 -18.24
N MET A 631 23.16 7.60 -18.61
CA MET A 631 24.53 7.81 -19.12
C MET A 631 25.57 7.69 -18.01
N GLU A 632 25.71 6.48 -17.47
CA GLU A 632 26.72 6.09 -16.49
C GLU A 632 27.72 5.10 -17.10
N LEU A 633 28.97 5.21 -16.68
CA LEU A 633 30.06 4.28 -16.96
C LEU A 633 30.48 3.65 -15.62
N THR A 634 30.67 2.34 -15.58
CA THR A 634 31.23 1.66 -14.42
C THR A 634 32.67 1.22 -14.69
N VAL A 635 33.60 1.59 -13.81
CA VAL A 635 34.99 1.10 -13.82
C VAL A 635 35.16 0.08 -12.70
N ASN A 636 35.24 -1.20 -13.05
CA ASN A 636 35.45 -2.30 -12.10
C ASN A 636 36.93 -2.56 -11.86
N ILE A 637 37.24 -3.24 -10.75
CA ILE A 637 38.60 -3.66 -10.39
C ILE A 637 38.77 -5.17 -10.50
N LYS A 638 39.87 -5.61 -11.12
CA LYS A 638 40.30 -7.03 -11.13
C LYS A 638 41.45 -7.27 -10.14
N GLY A 639 41.25 -8.21 -9.22
CA GLY A 639 42.29 -8.85 -8.38
C GLY A 639 42.48 -8.28 -6.96
N GLY A 640 42.01 -9.01 -5.94
CA GLY A 640 42.36 -8.77 -4.52
C GLY A 640 41.69 -9.76 -3.56
N SER A 641 42.43 -10.80 -3.15
CA SER A 641 41.98 -11.88 -2.23
C SER A 641 42.39 -11.65 -0.77
N ASN A 642 41.54 -12.14 0.14
CA ASN A 642 41.65 -12.20 1.61
C ASN A 642 43.04 -12.42 2.22
N GLY A 643 43.31 -11.69 3.32
CA GLY A 643 44.32 -12.02 4.32
C GLY A 643 43.92 -11.46 5.70
N SER A 644 43.72 -12.35 6.67
CA SER A 644 43.47 -12.06 8.09
C SER A 644 44.79 -12.06 8.86
N ALA A 645 45.05 -11.06 9.72
CA ALA A 645 45.82 -11.19 10.96
C ALA A 645 45.99 -9.83 11.70
N GLY A 646 45.88 -9.86 13.03
CA GLY A 646 46.85 -9.21 13.92
C GLY A 646 46.46 -7.86 14.55
N ALA A 647 46.23 -7.89 15.87
CA ALA A 647 46.05 -6.75 16.76
C ALA A 647 47.31 -5.87 16.92
N ASN A 648 47.15 -4.56 17.16
CA ASN A 648 47.50 -3.88 18.43
C ASN A 648 47.33 -2.35 18.38
N SER A 649 47.03 -1.82 19.57
CA SER A 649 47.01 -0.43 20.09
C SER A 649 47.85 0.65 19.39
N THR A 650 47.34 1.89 19.37
CA THR A 650 47.86 3.04 20.17
C THR A 650 47.05 4.33 19.96
N ASP A 651 47.09 5.17 20.99
CA ASP A 651 46.35 6.41 21.25
C ASP A 651 46.59 7.56 20.26
N SER A 652 45.64 8.51 20.18
CA SER A 652 45.91 9.93 20.45
C SER A 652 44.67 10.82 20.32
N ASP A 653 44.64 11.80 21.21
CA ASP A 653 43.63 12.82 21.49
C ASP A 653 43.28 13.76 20.33
N SER A 654 42.06 14.31 20.36
CA SER A 654 41.87 15.78 20.41
C SER A 654 40.43 16.18 20.70
N SER A 655 40.34 17.17 21.58
CA SER A 655 39.22 17.78 22.29
C SER A 655 38.51 18.89 21.51
N GLY A 656 37.29 19.25 21.95
CA GLY A 656 36.60 20.48 21.55
C GLY A 656 35.15 20.60 22.06
N ASP A 657 35.00 21.17 23.26
CA ASP A 657 33.77 21.55 23.99
C ASP A 657 32.77 22.39 23.16
N ALA A 658 31.46 22.11 23.18
CA ALA A 658 30.40 22.50 24.13
C ALA A 658 29.97 23.99 24.11
N ALA A 659 28.67 24.23 23.86
CA ALA A 659 27.92 25.30 24.53
C ALA A 659 26.40 25.05 24.39
N SER A 660 25.75 24.90 25.55
CA SER A 660 24.31 24.94 25.78
C SER A 660 23.83 26.38 25.86
N ASP A 661 22.57 26.64 25.49
CA ASP A 661 21.78 27.61 26.24
C ASP A 661 20.28 27.26 26.25
N LYS A 662 19.65 27.54 27.39
CA LYS A 662 18.22 27.38 27.67
C LYS A 662 17.56 28.77 27.61
N ASP A 663 16.27 28.83 27.28
CA ASP A 663 15.25 29.35 28.21
C ASP A 663 13.84 29.45 27.56
N ASP A 664 12.89 28.82 28.27
CA ASP A 664 11.55 29.25 28.68
C ASP A 664 10.40 29.67 27.72
N VAL A 665 9.22 29.38 28.26
CA VAL A 665 7.88 29.23 27.65
C VAL A 665 7.03 30.48 27.89
N HIS A 666 6.19 30.92 26.93
CA HIS A 666 4.78 31.33 27.16
C HIS A 666 4.03 31.67 25.85
N ALA A 667 2.69 31.65 25.93
CA ALA A 667 1.73 31.47 24.84
C ALA A 667 1.11 32.77 24.24
N SER A 668 0.50 32.61 23.05
CA SER A 668 -0.64 33.34 22.43
C SER A 668 -0.38 34.20 21.17
N GLY A 669 -1.20 33.96 20.12
CA GLY A 669 -1.38 34.83 18.93
C GLY A 669 -1.19 34.11 17.59
N HIS A 670 -2.24 33.97 16.77
CA HIS A 670 -2.14 33.47 15.39
C HIS A 670 -1.42 34.50 14.52
N SER A 671 -0.09 34.40 14.45
CA SER A 671 0.74 35.06 13.45
C SER A 671 1.76 34.04 12.96
N MET A 672 1.55 33.52 11.75
CA MET A 672 2.59 32.76 11.02
C MET A 672 3.66 33.75 10.55
N THR A 673 4.46 34.21 11.50
CA THR A 673 5.64 35.04 11.22
C THR A 673 6.74 34.11 10.75
N SER A 674 6.97 34.05 9.44
CA SER A 674 8.13 33.38 8.86
C SER A 674 9.40 33.99 9.44
N THR A 675 10.09 33.28 10.32
CA THR A 675 11.48 33.56 10.71
C THR A 675 12.39 33.14 9.55
N SER A 676 12.32 33.89 8.45
CA SER A 676 13.33 33.85 7.39
C SER A 676 14.55 34.63 7.87
N THR A 677 15.63 33.92 8.20
CA THR A 677 16.96 34.51 8.45
C THR A 677 17.66 34.97 7.17
N ASP A 678 17.01 34.85 6.00
CA ASP A 678 17.58 35.22 4.71
C ASP A 678 17.50 36.74 4.47
N SER A 679 18.54 37.30 3.86
CA SER A 679 18.56 38.70 3.41
C SER A 679 17.41 39.00 2.43
N PRO A 680 16.88 40.24 2.37
CA PRO A 680 15.78 40.59 1.47
C PRO A 680 16.07 40.29 -0.01
N LEU A 681 15.03 39.92 -0.75
CA LEU A 681 15.07 39.88 -2.22
C LEU A 681 15.30 41.29 -2.76
N LYS A 682 16.00 41.40 -3.89
CA LYS A 682 16.13 42.68 -4.58
C LYS A 682 14.78 43.10 -5.17
N PRO A 683 14.36 44.38 -5.05
CA PRO A 683 13.09 44.84 -5.60
C PRO A 683 12.91 44.56 -7.10
N GLU A 684 13.99 44.65 -7.87
CA GLU A 684 14.02 44.39 -9.32
C GLU A 684 13.81 42.92 -9.74
N VAL A 685 13.91 41.97 -8.80
CA VAL A 685 13.68 40.55 -9.08
C VAL A 685 12.28 40.08 -8.69
N ILE A 686 11.59 40.84 -7.84
CA ILE A 686 10.23 40.54 -7.41
C ILE A 686 9.28 40.76 -8.58
N ARG A 687 8.55 39.70 -8.96
CA ARG A 687 7.60 39.75 -10.07
C ARG A 687 6.35 40.51 -9.67
N ASP A 688 5.83 41.32 -10.58
CA ASP A 688 4.48 41.88 -10.43
C ASP A 688 3.46 40.77 -10.74
N PRO A 689 2.58 40.39 -9.79
CA PRO A 689 1.57 39.38 -10.06
C PRO A 689 0.39 39.92 -10.87
N SER A 690 0.27 41.23 -11.09
CA SER A 690 -0.88 41.83 -11.76
C SER A 690 -0.97 41.39 -13.23
N VAL A 691 -2.17 40.99 -13.67
CA VAL A 691 -2.45 40.61 -15.05
C VAL A 691 -3.30 41.69 -15.71
N GLY A 692 -2.80 42.26 -16.81
CA GLY A 692 -3.56 43.21 -17.63
C GLY A 692 -4.58 42.53 -18.53
N PRO A 693 -5.51 43.28 -19.16
CA PRO A 693 -6.48 42.73 -20.10
C PRO A 693 -5.79 42.02 -21.28
N ALA A 694 -6.51 41.11 -21.93
CA ALA A 694 -6.04 40.46 -23.15
C ALA A 694 -5.66 41.52 -24.22
N PRO A 695 -4.53 41.35 -24.93
CA PRO A 695 -4.14 42.24 -26.02
C PRO A 695 -5.21 42.31 -27.12
N GLU A 696 -5.31 43.47 -27.79
CA GLU A 696 -6.19 43.62 -28.95
C GLU A 696 -5.68 42.82 -30.17
N GLY A 697 -6.61 42.32 -30.98
CA GLY A 697 -6.30 41.52 -32.17
C GLY A 697 -6.51 40.02 -31.95
N THR A 698 -6.50 39.26 -33.06
CA THR A 698 -6.77 37.80 -33.05
C THR A 698 -5.51 36.98 -33.32
N THR A 699 -4.36 37.61 -33.49
CA THR A 699 -3.07 36.96 -33.75
C THR A 699 -2.01 37.61 -32.86
N HIS A 700 -1.37 36.79 -32.03
CA HIS A 700 -0.37 37.19 -31.03
C HIS A 700 1.00 36.68 -31.45
N ASP A 701 1.91 37.58 -31.81
CA ASP A 701 3.28 37.27 -32.19
C ASP A 701 4.22 37.44 -30.97
N ILE A 702 4.93 36.38 -30.59
CA ILE A 702 5.61 36.26 -29.30
C ILE A 702 7.04 35.76 -29.49
N ASP A 703 8.00 36.56 -29.04
CA ASP A 703 9.40 36.16 -28.99
C ASP A 703 9.78 35.57 -27.62
N LEU A 704 10.21 34.30 -27.63
CA LEU A 704 10.77 33.62 -26.46
C LEU A 704 12.25 33.30 -26.68
N THR A 705 13.11 33.83 -25.81
CA THR A 705 14.55 33.54 -25.80
C THR A 705 14.88 32.63 -24.63
N VAL A 706 15.44 31.46 -24.93
CA VAL A 706 15.96 30.55 -23.92
C VAL A 706 17.33 31.02 -23.46
N SER A 707 17.53 31.09 -22.14
CA SER A 707 18.83 31.41 -21.56
C SER A 707 19.08 30.70 -20.23
N GLN A 708 20.34 30.42 -19.95
CA GLN A 708 20.81 29.91 -18.66
C GLN A 708 21.43 31.07 -17.88
N VAL A 709 20.79 31.47 -16.79
CA VAL A 709 21.14 32.68 -16.05
C VAL A 709 21.61 32.34 -14.64
N ASN A 710 22.48 33.20 -14.10
CA ASN A 710 22.86 33.18 -12.69
C ASN A 710 22.60 34.57 -12.10
N ARG A 711 21.37 34.79 -11.63
CA ARG A 711 20.87 36.11 -11.23
C ARG A 711 21.16 36.35 -9.75
N THR A 712 21.61 37.56 -9.41
CA THR A 712 21.70 37.98 -8.01
C THR A 712 20.29 38.31 -7.52
N ILE A 713 19.76 37.50 -6.60
CA ILE A 713 18.36 37.58 -6.17
C ILE A 713 18.17 38.31 -4.84
N ARG A 714 19.21 38.40 -4.00
CA ARG A 714 19.16 39.06 -2.68
C ARG A 714 20.15 40.21 -2.56
N GLU A 715 19.89 41.11 -1.62
CA GLU A 715 20.71 42.30 -1.37
C GLU A 715 22.13 41.96 -0.88
N ASP A 716 22.30 40.82 -0.20
CA ASP A 716 23.61 40.30 0.26
C ASP A 716 24.48 39.70 -0.85
N GLY A 717 24.03 39.75 -2.11
CA GLY A 717 24.76 39.19 -3.24
C GLY A 717 24.48 37.71 -3.49
N THR A 718 23.54 37.07 -2.78
CA THR A 718 23.13 35.70 -3.07
C THR A 718 22.60 35.57 -4.49
N LYS A 719 23.15 34.62 -5.23
CA LYS A 719 22.77 34.31 -6.60
C LYS A 719 21.93 33.03 -6.70
N ARG A 720 21.11 32.94 -7.75
CA ARG A 720 20.32 31.76 -8.11
C ARG A 720 20.52 31.46 -9.59
N ALA A 721 20.88 30.21 -9.86
CA ALA A 721 20.92 29.68 -11.20
C ALA A 721 19.52 29.23 -11.66
N SER A 722 19.18 29.49 -12.92
CA SER A 722 17.93 29.03 -13.53
C SER A 722 18.07 28.92 -15.05
N TRP A 723 17.25 28.07 -15.65
CA TRP A 723 16.99 28.05 -17.10
C TRP A 723 15.65 28.73 -17.35
N THR A 724 15.58 29.58 -18.35
CA THR A 724 14.51 30.56 -18.44
C THR A 724 14.01 30.75 -19.85
N PHE A 725 12.74 31.15 -19.97
CA PHE A 725 12.22 31.88 -21.12
C PHE A 725 12.26 33.37 -20.74
N ASN A 726 13.03 34.17 -21.48
CA ASN A 726 13.18 35.62 -21.30
C ASN A 726 13.84 36.05 -19.97
N GLY A 727 14.82 35.27 -19.48
CA GLY A 727 15.80 35.72 -18.49
C GLY A 727 15.37 35.67 -17.02
N ALA A 728 14.17 35.18 -16.71
CA ALA A 728 13.67 35.00 -15.35
C ALA A 728 13.07 33.60 -15.13
N PRO A 729 13.16 33.03 -13.91
CA PRO A 729 12.38 31.85 -13.56
C PRO A 729 10.89 32.18 -13.66
N MET A 730 10.10 31.28 -14.24
CA MET A 730 8.78 31.56 -14.81
C MET A 730 8.85 32.56 -15.99
N GLY A 731 8.58 32.07 -17.19
CA GLY A 731 8.49 32.85 -18.41
C GLY A 731 7.31 33.84 -18.43
N PRO A 732 7.19 34.67 -19.49
CA PRO A 732 6.11 35.64 -19.63
C PRO A 732 4.71 35.01 -19.50
N VAL A 733 3.76 35.76 -18.93
CA VAL A 733 2.34 35.37 -18.98
C VAL A 733 1.81 35.83 -20.32
N LEU A 734 1.23 34.90 -21.07
CA LEU A 734 0.59 35.17 -22.35
C LEU A 734 -0.91 35.22 -22.11
N ARG A 735 -1.64 36.08 -22.84
CA ARG A 735 -3.09 36.19 -22.70
C ARG A 735 -3.77 36.41 -24.04
N GLY A 736 -4.95 35.84 -24.24
CA GLY A 736 -5.80 36.03 -25.41
C GLY A 736 -7.21 35.51 -25.18
N HIS A 737 -7.99 35.40 -26.25
CA HIS A 737 -9.37 34.90 -26.24
C HIS A 737 -9.50 33.56 -26.97
N VAL A 738 -10.61 32.87 -26.73
CA VAL A 738 -10.98 31.67 -27.49
C VAL A 738 -11.07 32.01 -28.98
N GLY A 739 -10.27 31.32 -29.78
CA GLY A 739 -10.19 31.45 -31.22
C GLY A 739 -8.96 32.23 -31.72
N ASP A 740 -8.22 32.90 -30.83
CA ASP A 740 -7.00 33.62 -31.17
C ASP A 740 -5.88 32.67 -31.62
N GLU A 741 -5.00 33.15 -32.49
CA GLU A 741 -3.82 32.46 -32.96
C GLU A 741 -2.57 32.98 -32.25
N PHE A 742 -1.72 32.08 -31.78
CA PHE A 742 -0.44 32.38 -31.16
C PHE A 742 0.69 31.92 -32.09
N VAL A 743 1.61 32.83 -32.40
CA VAL A 743 2.81 32.60 -33.20
C VAL A 743 4.01 32.85 -32.31
N VAL A 744 4.69 31.78 -31.92
CA VAL A 744 5.78 31.83 -30.95
C VAL A 744 7.10 31.57 -31.65
N HIS A 745 7.99 32.56 -31.62
CA HIS A 745 9.36 32.47 -32.12
C HIS A 745 10.29 32.12 -30.97
N LEU A 746 10.68 30.85 -30.87
CA LEU A 746 11.61 30.36 -29.87
C LEU A 746 13.04 30.44 -30.41
N LYS A 747 13.93 31.13 -29.69
CA LYS A 747 15.38 31.15 -29.95
C LYS A 747 16.15 30.55 -28.78
N ASN A 748 17.06 29.61 -29.06
CA ASN A 748 17.88 29.01 -28.02
C ASN A 748 19.25 29.68 -27.90
N ASP A 749 19.40 30.64 -26.99
CA ASP A 749 20.69 31.26 -26.64
C ASP A 749 21.37 30.56 -25.43
N GLY A 750 20.88 29.39 -25.03
CA GLY A 750 21.45 28.55 -24.00
C GLY A 750 22.65 27.72 -24.46
N SER A 751 23.22 26.92 -23.55
CA SER A 751 24.39 26.07 -23.86
C SER A 751 24.05 24.58 -24.06
N ILE A 752 22.77 24.22 -23.96
CA ILE A 752 22.21 22.88 -24.19
C ILE A 752 20.94 22.98 -25.05
N SER A 753 20.42 21.85 -25.51
CA SER A 753 19.17 21.82 -26.27
C SER A 753 17.97 22.16 -25.39
N HIS A 754 17.01 22.87 -25.97
CA HIS A 754 15.75 23.27 -25.34
C HIS A 754 14.59 23.18 -26.34
N SER A 755 13.36 23.17 -25.85
CA SER A 755 12.16 23.25 -26.69
C SER A 755 11.05 24.03 -25.97
N ILE A 756 9.86 24.03 -26.55
CA ILE A 756 8.67 24.64 -25.98
C ILE A 756 7.45 23.74 -26.27
N ASP A 757 6.60 23.57 -25.27
CA ASP A 757 5.35 22.84 -25.29
C ASP A 757 4.27 23.74 -24.68
N PHE A 758 3.17 23.95 -25.39
CA PHE A 758 2.03 24.77 -24.98
C PHE A 758 0.82 23.87 -24.80
N HIS A 759 0.27 23.78 -23.59
CA HIS A 759 -0.91 22.95 -23.32
C HIS A 759 -2.20 23.57 -23.89
N ALA A 760 -2.19 24.88 -24.18
CA ALA A 760 -3.24 25.57 -24.94
C ALA A 760 -3.25 25.17 -26.43
N GLY A 761 -2.17 24.57 -26.93
CA GLY A 761 -1.97 24.26 -28.34
C GLY A 761 -2.36 22.83 -28.71
N MET A 762 -3.33 22.68 -29.60
CA MET A 762 -3.72 21.38 -30.15
C MET A 762 -3.00 21.08 -31.48
N VAL A 763 -1.70 20.80 -31.41
CA VAL A 763 -0.86 20.50 -32.59
C VAL A 763 -0.06 19.21 -32.42
N SER A 764 0.39 18.60 -33.52
CA SER A 764 1.31 17.45 -33.45
C SER A 764 2.64 17.88 -32.83
N PRO A 765 3.23 17.11 -31.90
CA PRO A 765 4.47 17.49 -31.22
C PRO A 765 5.72 17.42 -32.11
N ASP A 766 5.70 16.59 -33.17
CA ASP A 766 6.91 16.16 -33.90
C ASP A 766 7.77 17.31 -34.45
N GLN A 767 7.13 18.40 -34.88
CA GLN A 767 7.79 19.57 -35.46
C GLN A 767 7.82 20.78 -34.50
N PRO A 768 6.68 21.30 -34.02
CA PRO A 768 6.66 22.51 -33.19
C PRO A 768 7.19 22.32 -31.76
N MET A 769 7.32 21.08 -31.26
CA MET A 769 7.85 20.80 -29.91
C MET A 769 9.24 20.15 -29.93
N ARG A 770 9.87 20.03 -31.11
CA ARG A 770 11.20 19.44 -31.24
C ARG A 770 12.24 20.25 -30.46
N SER A 771 13.30 19.58 -30.01
CA SER A 771 14.42 20.28 -29.39
C SER A 771 15.24 21.04 -30.43
N ILE A 772 15.61 22.28 -30.10
CA ILE A 772 16.52 23.13 -30.85
C ILE A 772 17.87 23.21 -30.15
N LYS A 773 18.96 23.13 -30.91
CA LYS A 773 20.33 23.26 -30.40
C LYS A 773 20.63 24.72 -30.01
N PRO A 774 21.72 24.96 -29.24
CA PRO A 774 22.26 26.30 -29.07
C PRO A 774 22.42 27.04 -30.41
N GLY A 775 21.90 28.26 -30.49
CA GLY A 775 21.90 29.12 -31.68
C GLY A 775 20.78 28.86 -32.68
N GLU A 776 19.99 27.79 -32.52
CA GLU A 776 18.86 27.49 -33.42
C GLU A 776 17.58 28.24 -33.00
N SER A 777 16.62 28.27 -33.91
CA SER A 777 15.28 28.84 -33.68
C SER A 777 14.18 27.92 -34.20
N LEU A 778 12.98 28.10 -33.68
CA LEU A 778 11.78 27.34 -34.01
C LEU A 778 10.56 28.26 -33.94
N GLU A 779 9.71 28.22 -34.96
CA GLU A 779 8.36 28.79 -34.90
C GLU A 779 7.38 27.72 -34.40
N TYR A 780 6.62 28.03 -33.36
CA TYR A 780 5.48 27.24 -32.88
C TYR A 780 4.22 28.06 -33.11
N ARG A 781 3.25 27.51 -33.85
CA ARG A 781 1.95 28.14 -34.09
C ARG A 781 0.80 27.29 -33.53
N PHE A 782 -0.13 27.89 -32.78
CA PHE A 782 -1.39 27.25 -32.40
C PHE A 782 -2.56 28.22 -32.35
N ARG A 783 -3.77 27.66 -32.45
CA ARG A 783 -5.02 28.37 -32.18
C ARG A 783 -5.56 27.97 -30.80
N ALA A 784 -5.96 28.94 -30.00
CA ALA A 784 -6.51 28.71 -28.67
C ALA A 784 -7.99 28.32 -28.76
N GLU A 785 -8.29 27.02 -28.82
CA GLU A 785 -9.67 26.53 -28.99
C GLU A 785 -10.50 26.55 -27.69
N HIS A 786 -9.85 26.64 -26.53
CA HIS A 786 -10.49 26.45 -25.22
C HIS A 786 -10.01 27.48 -24.19
N ALA A 787 -10.95 27.98 -23.38
CA ALA A 787 -10.69 28.92 -22.30
C ALA A 787 -10.06 28.23 -21.07
N GLY A 788 -9.20 28.95 -20.36
CA GLY A 788 -8.52 28.48 -19.16
C GLY A 788 -7.15 29.11 -18.98
N ILE A 789 -6.48 28.76 -17.89
CA ILE A 789 -5.06 29.05 -17.70
C ILE A 789 -4.27 27.76 -17.95
N TRP A 790 -3.35 27.83 -18.91
CA TRP A 790 -2.65 26.70 -19.47
C TRP A 790 -1.16 26.80 -19.17
N LEU A 791 -0.55 25.67 -18.84
CA LEU A 791 0.90 25.59 -18.73
C LEU A 791 1.55 25.66 -20.11
N TYR A 792 2.68 26.36 -20.19
CA TYR A 792 3.68 26.06 -21.20
C TYR A 792 5.02 25.78 -20.54
N HIS A 793 5.82 24.89 -21.11
CA HIS A 793 7.11 24.52 -20.54
C HIS A 793 8.07 23.99 -21.61
N CYS A 794 9.34 23.83 -21.24
CA CYS A 794 10.29 23.14 -22.10
C CYS A 794 9.97 21.64 -22.19
N GLY A 795 9.92 21.09 -23.40
CA GLY A 795 9.66 19.67 -23.67
C GLY A 795 10.93 18.81 -23.86
N THR A 796 12.12 19.42 -23.81
CA THR A 796 13.38 18.66 -23.89
C THR A 796 13.56 17.77 -22.66
N ALA A 797 13.91 16.49 -22.91
CA ALA A 797 14.10 15.51 -21.85
C ALA A 797 15.45 15.69 -21.12
N PRO A 798 15.51 15.52 -19.78
CA PRO A 798 14.39 15.21 -18.88
C PRO A 798 13.53 16.43 -18.55
N ILE A 799 12.25 16.38 -18.92
CA ILE A 799 11.31 17.52 -18.82
C ILE A 799 11.23 18.06 -17.39
N SER A 800 11.17 17.17 -16.39
CA SER A 800 11.11 17.53 -14.97
C SER A 800 12.28 18.41 -14.53
N MET A 801 13.48 18.21 -15.08
CA MET A 801 14.65 19.03 -14.79
C MET A 801 14.53 20.43 -15.41
N HIS A 802 14.02 20.52 -16.63
CA HIS A 802 13.84 21.81 -17.29
C HIS A 802 12.75 22.65 -16.59
N ILE A 803 11.64 22.04 -16.18
CA ILE A 803 10.59 22.72 -15.40
C ILE A 803 11.17 23.17 -14.05
N ALA A 804 11.80 22.26 -13.29
CA ALA A 804 12.43 22.57 -12.00
C ALA A 804 13.53 23.64 -12.09
N ALA A 805 14.21 23.76 -13.25
CA ALA A 805 15.20 24.79 -13.49
C ALA A 805 14.58 26.18 -13.75
N GLY A 806 13.27 26.27 -13.98
CA GLY A 806 12.53 27.52 -14.18
C GLY A 806 11.87 27.68 -15.56
N MET A 807 11.92 26.67 -16.43
CA MET A 807 11.40 26.75 -17.81
C MET A 807 9.92 26.37 -17.91
N PHE A 808 9.07 27.21 -17.34
CA PHE A 808 7.61 27.13 -17.44
C PHE A 808 7.00 28.53 -17.49
N GLY A 809 5.74 28.64 -17.91
CA GLY A 809 4.95 29.87 -17.82
C GLY A 809 3.47 29.57 -18.04
N ALA A 810 2.66 30.63 -18.14
CA ALA A 810 1.21 30.49 -18.25
C ALA A 810 0.67 31.17 -19.51
N VAL A 811 -0.35 30.56 -20.12
CA VAL A 811 -1.21 31.16 -21.14
C VAL A 811 -2.63 31.27 -20.59
N ILE A 812 -3.16 32.48 -20.48
CA ILE A 812 -4.53 32.73 -20.06
C ILE A 812 -5.38 32.93 -21.31
N ILE A 813 -6.38 32.07 -21.50
CA ILE A 813 -7.39 32.21 -22.54
C ILE A 813 -8.72 32.54 -21.85
N ASP A 814 -9.19 33.76 -22.04
CA ASP A 814 -10.35 34.27 -21.33
C ASP A 814 -11.63 33.50 -21.71
N PRO A 815 -12.44 33.05 -20.73
CA PRO A 815 -13.80 32.60 -21.00
C PRO A 815 -14.61 33.68 -21.73
N PRO A 816 -15.46 33.32 -22.72
CA PRO A 816 -16.22 34.30 -23.51
C PRO A 816 -17.12 35.24 -22.70
N ASP A 817 -17.50 34.87 -21.49
CA ASP A 817 -18.38 35.60 -20.58
C ASP A 817 -17.72 35.84 -19.21
N LEU A 818 -16.42 36.11 -19.21
CA LEU A 818 -15.65 36.39 -17.99
C LEU A 818 -16.12 37.68 -17.31
N ASP A 819 -16.53 37.58 -16.05
CA ASP A 819 -17.05 38.73 -15.30
C ASP A 819 -15.94 39.75 -14.99
N PRO A 820 -16.23 41.06 -14.91
CA PRO A 820 -15.23 42.05 -14.51
C PRO A 820 -14.93 41.95 -13.02
N VAL A 821 -13.67 42.22 -12.66
CA VAL A 821 -13.18 42.37 -11.28
C VAL A 821 -12.30 43.61 -11.19
N ASP A 822 -12.06 44.14 -9.98
CA ASP A 822 -11.22 45.33 -9.79
C ASP A 822 -9.74 45.00 -10.02
N HIS A 823 -9.31 43.80 -9.62
CA HIS A 823 -7.92 43.35 -9.71
C HIS A 823 -7.81 41.91 -10.21
N GLU A 824 -6.83 41.65 -11.06
CA GLU A 824 -6.44 40.30 -11.47
C GLU A 824 -4.98 40.03 -11.12
N TYR A 825 -4.73 38.91 -10.45
CA TYR A 825 -3.41 38.45 -10.06
C TYR A 825 -3.14 37.05 -10.58
N ILE A 826 -1.89 36.72 -10.86
CA ILE A 826 -1.47 35.36 -11.21
C ILE A 826 -0.55 34.77 -10.13
N MET A 827 -0.85 33.55 -9.71
CA MET A 827 0.01 32.73 -8.86
C MET A 827 0.28 31.40 -9.55
N VAL A 828 1.53 31.19 -9.93
CA VAL A 828 2.02 29.94 -10.50
C VAL A 828 2.89 29.23 -9.48
N GLN A 829 2.42 28.10 -8.96
CA GLN A 829 3.20 27.28 -8.05
C GLN A 829 4.26 26.48 -8.82
N SER A 830 5.47 26.39 -8.25
CA SER A 830 6.54 25.53 -8.77
C SER A 830 7.51 25.10 -7.66
N GLU A 831 8.27 24.04 -7.90
CA GLU A 831 9.29 23.53 -6.98
C GLU A 831 10.71 23.86 -7.40
N LEU A 832 11.55 24.22 -6.43
CA LEU A 832 12.99 24.39 -6.58
C LEU A 832 13.73 23.25 -5.88
N TYR A 833 14.47 22.45 -6.65
CA TYR A 833 15.26 21.33 -6.14
C TYR A 833 16.73 21.73 -6.12
N GLY A 834 17.22 22.12 -4.94
CA GLY A 834 18.51 22.78 -4.78
C GLY A 834 18.41 24.29 -4.98
N LEU A 835 19.39 25.01 -4.42
CA LEU A 835 19.48 26.47 -4.47
C LEU A 835 20.82 26.90 -5.08
N GLY A 836 21.33 26.07 -6.00
CA GLY A 836 22.65 26.15 -6.60
C GLY A 836 22.91 27.46 -7.36
N LYS A 837 24.20 27.76 -7.55
CA LYS A 837 24.70 28.93 -8.28
C LYS A 837 25.28 28.55 -9.65
N ASP A 838 25.27 27.27 -10.00
CA ASP A 838 25.75 26.79 -11.30
C ASP A 838 24.62 26.90 -12.33
N LYS A 839 24.76 27.82 -13.28
CA LYS A 839 23.79 28.03 -14.37
C LYS A 839 23.69 26.83 -15.31
N ASP A 840 24.73 26.01 -15.38
CA ASP A 840 24.74 24.83 -16.24
C ASP A 840 24.03 23.66 -15.54
N ASN A 841 24.02 23.64 -14.19
CA ASN A 841 23.34 22.62 -13.37
C ASN A 841 22.54 23.26 -12.21
N PRO A 842 21.44 23.98 -12.49
CA PRO A 842 20.68 24.70 -11.45
C PRO A 842 19.90 23.77 -10.51
N VAL A 843 19.70 22.51 -10.91
CA VAL A 843 18.83 21.54 -10.24
C VAL A 843 19.64 20.40 -9.61
N ASP A 844 19.42 20.14 -8.33
CA ASP A 844 19.90 18.94 -7.66
C ASP A 844 19.08 17.73 -8.11
N SER A 845 19.70 16.89 -8.94
CA SER A 845 19.07 15.71 -9.52
C SER A 845 18.61 14.67 -8.49
N ALA A 846 19.25 14.59 -7.31
CA ALA A 846 18.90 13.64 -6.27
C ALA A 846 17.65 14.10 -5.51
N LEU A 847 17.57 15.40 -5.21
CA LEU A 847 16.37 16.00 -4.63
C LEU A 847 15.17 15.90 -5.57
N LEU A 848 15.36 16.17 -6.87
CA LEU A 848 14.31 16.03 -7.88
C LEU A 848 13.80 14.58 -7.97
N ARG A 849 14.71 13.59 -8.02
CA ARG A 849 14.34 12.17 -8.09
C ARG A 849 13.65 11.64 -6.85
N SER A 850 13.90 12.24 -5.69
CA SER A 850 13.30 11.84 -4.41
C SER A 850 12.09 12.70 -4.02
N GLU A 851 11.66 13.62 -4.89
CA GLU A 851 10.54 14.54 -4.66
C GLU A 851 10.70 15.38 -3.37
N GLN A 852 11.93 15.75 -3.04
CA GLN A 852 12.25 16.57 -1.86
C GLN A 852 12.71 17.98 -2.27
N PRO A 853 11.81 18.92 -2.56
CA PRO A 853 12.20 20.26 -2.96
C PRO A 853 12.81 21.04 -1.80
N SER A 854 13.77 21.90 -2.13
CA SER A 854 14.34 22.87 -1.20
C SER A 854 13.38 24.02 -0.91
N LYS A 855 12.63 24.45 -1.93
CA LYS A 855 11.61 25.50 -1.85
C LYS A 855 10.41 25.13 -2.72
N VAL A 856 9.23 25.56 -2.31
CA VAL A 856 8.03 25.62 -3.15
C VAL A 856 7.63 27.09 -3.18
N VAL A 857 7.30 27.62 -4.36
CA VAL A 857 7.25 29.08 -4.56
C VAL A 857 6.08 29.47 -5.46
N PHE A 858 5.52 30.65 -5.21
CA PHE A 858 4.66 31.33 -6.18
C PHE A 858 5.51 32.21 -7.09
N ASN A 859 5.29 32.11 -8.40
CA ASN A 859 5.92 32.94 -9.44
C ASN A 859 7.46 32.92 -9.41
N GLY A 860 8.04 31.76 -9.09
CA GLY A 860 9.47 31.46 -9.27
C GLY A 860 10.43 31.89 -8.16
N LEU A 861 9.98 32.64 -7.13
CA LEU A 861 10.83 33.08 -6.00
C LEU A 861 10.16 32.87 -4.66
N GLU A 862 10.92 32.36 -3.70
CA GLU A 862 10.43 32.09 -2.34
C GLU A 862 10.07 33.39 -1.59
N ASN A 863 8.90 33.42 -0.95
CA ASN A 863 8.44 34.51 -0.09
C ASN A 863 8.35 35.91 -0.74
N GLN A 864 8.38 36.02 -2.07
CA GLN A 864 8.42 37.33 -2.73
C GLN A 864 7.20 38.20 -2.40
N TYR A 865 6.03 37.59 -2.21
CA TYR A 865 4.79 38.29 -1.84
C TYR A 865 4.57 38.43 -0.34
N VAL A 866 5.43 37.82 0.49
CA VAL A 866 5.53 38.20 1.90
C VAL A 866 6.32 39.50 2.01
N GLN A 867 7.39 39.63 1.22
CA GLN A 867 8.23 40.82 1.17
C GLN A 867 7.55 42.00 0.47
N LYS A 868 6.89 41.76 -0.67
CA LYS A 868 6.07 42.74 -1.40
C LYS A 868 4.61 42.26 -1.42
N PRO A 869 3.84 42.55 -0.36
CA PRO A 869 2.42 42.21 -0.31
C PRO A 869 1.65 42.81 -1.49
N LEU A 870 0.58 42.13 -1.87
CA LEU A 870 -0.45 42.68 -2.75
C LEU A 870 -1.24 43.73 -1.96
N GLU A 871 -1.73 44.77 -2.62
CA GLU A 871 -2.42 45.89 -1.99
C GLU A 871 -3.82 46.03 -2.64
N LEU A 872 -4.86 46.05 -1.80
CA LEU A 872 -6.27 46.18 -2.16
C LEU A 872 -6.96 47.17 -1.20
N LYS A 873 -8.16 47.63 -1.55
CA LYS A 873 -9.08 48.34 -0.63
C LYS A 873 -10.22 47.44 -0.21
N HIS A 874 -10.77 47.70 0.97
CA HIS A 874 -11.97 46.99 1.41
C HIS A 874 -13.11 47.16 0.39
N GLY A 875 -13.81 46.08 0.08
CA GLY A 875 -14.88 46.03 -0.91
C GLY A 875 -14.43 45.95 -2.38
N GLU A 876 -13.14 45.96 -2.68
CA GLU A 876 -12.62 45.61 -4.01
C GLU A 876 -12.62 44.08 -4.19
N ARG A 877 -12.95 43.63 -5.39
CA ARG A 877 -12.98 42.23 -5.79
C ARG A 877 -11.73 41.86 -6.56
N ALA A 878 -11.09 40.75 -6.19
CA ALA A 878 -9.89 40.27 -6.87
C ALA A 878 -10.07 38.86 -7.44
N ARG A 879 -9.61 38.65 -8.67
CA ARG A 879 -9.44 37.34 -9.30
C ARG A 879 -7.99 36.89 -9.18
N PHE A 880 -7.79 35.65 -8.75
CA PHE A 880 -6.49 35.00 -8.71
C PHE A 880 -6.49 33.88 -9.76
N TRP A 881 -5.75 34.09 -10.85
CA TRP A 881 -5.40 33.06 -11.81
C TRP A 881 -4.35 32.12 -11.22
N LEU A 882 -4.66 30.84 -11.13
CA LEU A 882 -3.89 29.84 -10.42
C LEU A 882 -3.43 28.76 -11.39
N LEU A 883 -2.14 28.44 -11.36
CA LEU A 883 -1.57 27.36 -12.16
C LEU A 883 -0.53 26.62 -11.33
N ASN A 884 -0.67 25.31 -11.21
CA ASN A 884 0.37 24.50 -10.62
C ASN A 884 1.29 23.97 -11.73
N ALA A 885 2.45 24.61 -11.94
CA ALA A 885 3.42 24.16 -12.94
C ALA A 885 4.16 22.88 -12.53
N GLY A 886 4.23 22.59 -11.23
CA GLY A 886 4.94 21.43 -10.69
C GLY A 886 6.48 21.58 -10.71
N PRO A 887 7.24 20.52 -11.06
CA PRO A 887 6.79 19.35 -11.81
C PRO A 887 5.99 18.29 -11.04
N ASN A 888 6.00 18.25 -9.71
CA ASN A 888 5.49 17.10 -8.94
C ASN A 888 4.50 17.43 -7.82
N ILE A 889 4.63 18.57 -7.13
CA ILE A 889 3.88 18.82 -5.88
C ILE A 889 2.53 19.48 -6.16
N SER A 890 1.47 18.97 -5.52
CA SER A 890 0.13 19.53 -5.58
C SER A 890 -0.01 20.87 -4.84
N GLU A 891 -0.98 21.67 -5.25
CA GLU A 891 -1.35 22.92 -4.61
C GLU A 891 -2.75 22.79 -3.99
N SER A 892 -2.92 23.37 -2.79
CA SER A 892 -4.23 23.68 -2.23
C SER A 892 -4.26 25.17 -1.91
N PHE A 893 -4.56 26.00 -2.91
CA PHE A 893 -4.49 27.46 -2.76
C PHE A 893 -5.57 27.96 -1.82
N HIS A 894 -5.19 28.72 -0.80
CA HIS A 894 -6.10 29.26 0.21
C HIS A 894 -5.71 30.69 0.58
N ILE A 895 -6.70 31.55 0.82
CA ILE A 895 -6.49 32.88 1.40
C ILE A 895 -7.14 32.93 2.78
N VAL A 896 -6.31 33.03 3.81
CA VAL A 896 -6.75 33.09 5.21
C VAL A 896 -7.57 34.36 5.43
N GLY A 897 -8.80 34.18 5.92
CA GLY A 897 -9.71 35.27 6.29
C GLY A 897 -10.78 35.59 5.25
N THR A 898 -10.78 34.95 4.07
CA THR A 898 -11.84 35.09 3.07
C THR A 898 -12.27 33.74 2.49
N GLN A 899 -13.29 33.75 1.65
CA GLN A 899 -13.83 32.60 0.90
C GLN A 899 -14.00 32.99 -0.56
N PHE A 900 -13.99 31.99 -1.43
CA PHE A 900 -14.22 32.16 -2.87
C PHE A 900 -15.67 31.88 -3.21
N ASP A 901 -16.37 32.88 -3.71
CA ASP A 901 -17.73 32.74 -4.24
C ASP A 901 -17.74 32.33 -5.73
N THR A 902 -16.65 32.58 -6.46
CA THR A 902 -16.41 32.10 -7.82
C THR A 902 -15.14 31.25 -7.86
N SER A 903 -15.25 30.07 -8.48
CA SER A 903 -14.14 29.13 -8.67
C SER A 903 -14.29 28.47 -10.04
N TYR A 904 -13.25 28.57 -10.86
CA TYR A 904 -13.12 27.97 -12.18
C TYR A 904 -11.92 27.03 -12.18
N LYS A 905 -12.12 25.78 -12.58
CA LYS A 905 -11.07 24.75 -12.59
C LYS A 905 -11.12 23.96 -13.90
N GLU A 906 -9.99 23.84 -14.58
CA GLU A 906 -9.82 22.96 -15.75
C GLU A 906 -10.92 23.13 -16.82
N GLY A 907 -11.32 24.37 -17.11
CA GLY A 907 -12.33 24.63 -18.14
C GLY A 907 -13.78 24.78 -17.63
N SER A 908 -14.05 24.63 -16.33
CA SER A 908 -15.41 24.65 -15.77
C SER A 908 -15.54 25.50 -14.52
N TYR A 909 -16.61 26.29 -14.44
CA TYR A 909 -17.04 26.89 -13.18
C TYR A 909 -17.53 25.78 -12.23
N THR A 910 -16.91 25.68 -11.06
CA THR A 910 -17.43 24.88 -9.94
C THR A 910 -18.35 25.72 -9.06
N LEU A 911 -18.08 27.02 -8.98
CA LEU A 911 -18.94 28.04 -8.39
C LEU A 911 -18.86 29.32 -9.24
N ARG A 912 -19.97 30.06 -9.37
CA ARG A 912 -19.99 31.39 -9.97
C ARG A 912 -20.98 32.28 -9.21
N HIS A 913 -20.49 33.30 -8.51
CA HIS A 913 -21.30 34.15 -7.61
C HIS A 913 -22.11 33.33 -6.59
N GLY A 914 -21.47 32.31 -6.00
CA GLY A 914 -22.10 31.38 -5.05
C GLY A 914 -23.01 30.33 -5.68
N ARG A 915 -23.24 30.39 -7.01
CA ARG A 915 -24.05 29.40 -7.74
C ARG A 915 -23.22 28.19 -8.15
N ASP A 916 -23.64 27.00 -7.74
CA ASP A 916 -23.05 25.73 -8.20
C ASP A 916 -23.70 25.21 -9.50
N ALA A 917 -23.13 24.13 -10.06
CA ALA A 917 -23.65 23.50 -11.28
C ALA A 917 -25.04 22.85 -11.13
N PHE A 918 -25.55 22.71 -9.89
CA PHE A 918 -26.85 22.12 -9.58
C PHE A 918 -27.92 23.17 -9.23
N GLY A 919 -27.56 24.46 -9.24
CA GLY A 919 -28.46 25.59 -9.00
C GLY A 919 -28.63 25.97 -7.52
N VAL A 920 -27.68 25.61 -6.65
CA VAL A 920 -27.59 26.10 -5.27
C VAL A 920 -26.88 27.46 -5.31
N ASP A 921 -27.49 28.50 -4.74
CA ASP A 921 -27.11 29.92 -4.96
C ASP A 921 -26.39 30.58 -3.76
N ASP A 922 -25.95 29.81 -2.75
CA ASP A 922 -25.29 30.28 -1.52
C ASP A 922 -23.99 29.52 -1.18
N GLY A 923 -23.38 28.89 -2.19
CA GLY A 923 -22.14 28.15 -2.06
C GLY A 923 -20.91 29.04 -1.87
N GLY A 924 -19.87 28.47 -1.25
CA GLY A 924 -18.55 29.09 -1.15
C GLY A 924 -17.46 28.02 -1.15
N SER A 925 -16.29 28.36 -1.66
CA SER A 925 -15.09 27.52 -1.65
C SER A 925 -14.03 28.13 -0.75
N GLN A 926 -13.38 27.31 0.07
CA GLN A 926 -12.28 27.74 0.93
C GLN A 926 -10.91 27.59 0.25
N ALA A 927 -10.80 26.72 -0.75
CA ALA A 927 -9.52 26.38 -1.38
C ALA A 927 -9.72 25.90 -2.82
N LEU A 928 -8.74 26.13 -3.69
CA LEU A 928 -8.66 25.50 -5.00
C LEU A 928 -7.55 24.44 -5.00
N ASP A 929 -7.90 23.18 -5.21
CA ASP A 929 -6.94 22.09 -5.33
C ASP A 929 -6.46 21.95 -6.79
N LEU A 930 -5.14 21.95 -7.01
CA LEU A 930 -4.52 21.80 -8.32
C LEU A 930 -3.40 20.75 -8.26
N LEU A 931 -3.49 19.70 -9.06
CA LEU A 931 -2.35 18.82 -9.33
C LEU A 931 -1.37 19.49 -10.31
N ALA A 932 -0.18 18.92 -10.48
CA ALA A 932 0.76 19.42 -11.48
C ALA A 932 0.12 19.49 -12.88
N ALA A 933 0.41 20.57 -13.59
CA ALA A 933 -0.18 20.99 -14.86
C ALA A 933 -1.67 21.39 -14.82
N GLN A 934 -2.32 21.45 -13.65
CA GLN A 934 -3.71 21.93 -13.54
C GLN A 934 -3.76 23.43 -13.25
N GLY A 935 -4.82 24.06 -13.75
CA GLY A 935 -5.06 25.48 -13.61
C GLY A 935 -6.52 25.88 -13.44
N GLY A 936 -6.72 27.12 -13.00
CA GLY A 936 -8.03 27.70 -12.77
C GLY A 936 -7.96 29.16 -12.33
N PHE A 937 -9.06 29.68 -11.81
CA PHE A 937 -9.05 30.91 -11.04
C PHE A 937 -10.07 30.87 -9.91
N VAL A 938 -9.83 31.69 -8.90
CA VAL A 938 -10.79 31.97 -7.83
C VAL A 938 -11.00 33.48 -7.71
N GLU A 939 -12.18 33.88 -7.25
CA GLU A 939 -12.46 35.28 -6.94
C GLU A 939 -12.88 35.40 -5.49
N ALA A 940 -12.45 36.48 -4.85
CA ALA A 940 -12.78 36.78 -3.47
C ALA A 940 -13.07 38.27 -3.29
N ASP A 941 -13.96 38.54 -2.35
CA ASP A 941 -14.15 39.88 -1.78
C ASP A 941 -13.38 39.99 -0.45
N PHE A 942 -12.98 41.21 -0.10
CA PHE A 942 -12.27 41.52 1.13
C PHE A 942 -13.06 42.56 1.94
N PRO A 943 -13.96 42.11 2.85
CA PRO A 943 -14.93 43.02 3.48
C PRO A 943 -14.33 43.89 4.59
N GLU A 944 -13.21 43.48 5.19
CA GLU A 944 -12.58 44.20 6.30
C GLU A 944 -11.14 44.59 5.95
N ALA A 945 -10.70 45.75 6.45
CA ALA A 945 -9.30 46.13 6.35
C ALA A 945 -8.44 45.19 7.21
N GLY A 946 -7.27 44.81 6.70
CA GLY A 946 -6.43 43.83 7.37
C GLY A 946 -5.31 43.29 6.50
N THR A 947 -4.55 42.33 7.04
CA THR A 947 -3.56 41.59 6.26
C THR A 947 -4.02 40.13 6.13
N TYR A 948 -4.45 39.77 4.94
CA TYR A 948 -4.81 38.42 4.55
C TYR A 948 -3.56 37.67 4.10
N THR A 949 -3.52 36.36 4.30
CA THR A 949 -2.35 35.54 3.93
C THR A 949 -2.77 34.50 2.91
N MET A 950 -2.18 34.53 1.72
CA MET A 950 -2.32 33.49 0.72
C MET A 950 -1.26 32.40 0.93
N VAL A 951 -1.66 31.14 0.83
CA VAL A 951 -0.81 29.97 1.08
C VAL A 951 -1.17 28.81 0.15
N ASN A 952 -0.20 27.93 -0.08
CA ASN A 952 -0.52 26.52 -0.29
C ASN A 952 -0.87 25.90 1.07
N HIS A 953 -2.10 25.40 1.23
CA HIS A 953 -2.60 24.83 2.47
C HIS A 953 -1.93 23.48 2.84
N GLN A 954 -1.07 22.95 1.97
CA GLN A 954 0.01 22.04 2.37
C GLN A 954 1.08 22.86 3.10
N PHE A 955 0.90 23.07 4.41
CA PHE A 955 1.69 24.04 5.17
C PHE A 955 3.20 23.84 5.12
N ALA A 956 3.70 22.61 4.93
CA ALA A 956 5.11 22.38 4.70
C ALA A 956 5.63 23.13 3.45
N ASP A 957 4.80 23.25 2.41
CA ASP A 957 5.13 23.95 1.17
C ASP A 957 4.92 25.46 1.29
N ALA A 958 3.91 25.92 2.05
CA ALA A 958 3.81 27.32 2.43
C ALA A 958 5.04 27.79 3.22
N GLU A 959 5.47 27.03 4.22
CA GLU A 959 6.66 27.29 5.03
C GLU A 959 7.95 27.22 4.21
N ARG A 960 7.97 26.42 3.14
CA ARG A 960 9.07 26.41 2.15
C ARG A 960 9.09 27.66 1.27
N GLY A 961 7.99 28.41 1.15
CA GLY A 961 7.98 29.69 0.43
C GLY A 961 6.75 29.98 -0.43
N ALA A 962 5.79 29.04 -0.52
CA ALA A 962 4.55 29.20 -1.27
C ALA A 962 3.52 29.96 -0.43
N MET A 963 3.87 31.19 -0.07
CA MET A 963 3.06 32.09 0.73
C MET A 963 3.21 33.54 0.30
N GLY A 964 2.18 34.34 0.61
CA GLY A 964 2.17 35.77 0.36
C GLY A 964 1.16 36.51 1.22
N LYS A 965 1.26 37.84 1.22
CA LYS A 965 0.36 38.72 1.99
C LYS A 965 -0.45 39.60 1.05
N ILE A 966 -1.68 39.88 1.44
CA ILE A 966 -2.58 40.84 0.79
C ILE A 966 -2.98 41.84 1.88
N LYS A 967 -2.62 43.09 1.69
CA LYS A 967 -3.00 44.19 2.57
C LYS A 967 -4.23 44.86 2.01
N VAL A 968 -5.26 44.93 2.83
CA VAL A 968 -6.55 45.54 2.52
C VAL A 968 -6.68 46.79 3.38
N SER A 969 -6.87 47.94 2.74
CA SER A 969 -6.91 49.27 3.38
C SER A 969 -8.31 49.87 3.50
#